data_AF-A0A925YJ54-F1
#
_entry.id   AF-A0A925YJ54-F1
#
_cell.length_a   1.000
_cell.length_b   1.000
_cell.length_c   1.000
_cell.angle_alpha   90.00
_cell.angle_beta   90.00
_cell.angle_gamma   90.00
#
_symmetry.space_group_name_H-M   'P 1'
#
loop_
_entity.id
_entity.type
_entity.pdbx_description
1 polymer ?
#
loop_
_entity_poly.entity_id
_entity_poly.type
_entity_poly.pdbx_seq_one_letter_code
_entity_poly.pdbx_strand_id
1 'polypeptide(L)'
;TENGAEIGTFRRNLASSTPGRGFIKDGTSTHDLARSGVGFWFQGGNVTVENNVATGAGSGFSYFERSGVNLGDSQKVLASTLIDPEAAGGNPFIYSADTPMMRFFGNTAIGCYEGIFTVDNEINGIWPTSSVLENYTDLNSFGYTAVRIEYYRNFTFKNIKILRDSTVPSDSQYGGVYALNANHLVDHLYPWETRATDRHEGVYIRGYWNGVNNDDGDLGVSAGSPERIAKHDVINNSVDFVGPGVAFKNTGNLLGQPLLRYLSGSDILPFPTFTPAAGTYTSGRTVTITASPGTTIYYVTGGTGYEVPSVESKLKPGTWTQYTGPVTISSTKKLIAIAVKNGIYTRIRNGVYTIDPNSPPPPPPTGTGTITHEVWTNVAGTAVANIPVTTAPQTSGTLTSLETGTNIADNYGVRLRGFIHPPTTGNYTFWIAGDDNCELWLSTNDQPGSKVKIASVSSWTNSREWNKLPEQKSAVKSLTAGQKYYVEVLMKEGAGGDNLVVGWLKPGQSGTVPSEVVPGSALSPGAGGTPPPSTTTITLNPTDDRDTQSDNAAGTNTQINTSEWNTSYFRFSTGVLPRQVTSAKLRIYKPDVTSNVLFKASIVTSDAWTQANAPGSLPGLGALITSLTANPAGYIEFDVTNAVRTEAAGDGVFSVAINTGSGNGWIGLTSKEGTNKPQLVVVY
;
A
#
# COMPACT_ATOMS: atom_id res chain seq x y z
N THR A 1 -18.00 -7.10 19.76
CA THR A 1 -17.55 -6.66 18.42
C THR A 1 -17.85 -5.18 18.21
N GLU A 2 -17.62 -4.35 19.24
CA GLU A 2 -17.91 -2.91 19.19
C GLU A 2 -16.84 -2.18 20.03
N ASN A 3 -15.58 -2.39 19.69
CA ASN A 3 -14.47 -1.92 20.51
C ASN A 3 -13.45 -1.06 19.76
N GLY A 4 -13.81 -0.52 18.59
CA GLY A 4 -12.94 0.37 17.82
C GLY A 4 -11.79 -0.36 17.13
N ALA A 5 -11.83 -1.70 17.09
CA ALA A 5 -10.81 -2.53 16.48
C ALA A 5 -11.17 -2.95 15.05
N GLU A 6 -12.16 -2.32 14.43
CA GLU A 6 -12.64 -2.70 13.11
C GLU A 6 -11.55 -2.41 12.07
N ILE A 7 -11.24 -3.43 11.28
CA ILE A 7 -10.31 -3.35 10.15
C ILE A 7 -11.11 -3.41 8.85
N GLY A 8 -10.74 -2.61 7.86
CA GLY A 8 -11.50 -2.61 6.62
C GLY A 8 -10.95 -1.74 5.53
N THR A 9 -11.42 -1.98 4.32
CA THR A 9 -11.09 -1.14 3.16
C THR A 9 -12.34 -0.89 2.34
N PHE A 10 -12.67 0.39 2.17
CA PHE A 10 -13.74 0.88 1.31
C PHE A 10 -13.11 1.67 0.18
N ARG A 11 -13.11 1.07 -1.02
CA ARG A 11 -12.53 1.67 -2.23
C ARG A 11 -13.55 1.75 -3.33
N ARG A 12 -13.72 2.94 -3.91
CA ARG A 12 -14.51 3.13 -5.15
C ARG A 12 -15.96 2.69 -5.00
N ASN A 13 -16.56 2.94 -3.84
CA ASN A 13 -17.96 2.63 -3.57
C ASN A 13 -18.85 3.86 -3.74
N LEU A 14 -20.16 3.62 -3.87
CA LEU A 14 -21.21 4.63 -3.90
C LEU A 14 -22.24 4.34 -2.80
N ALA A 15 -22.53 5.33 -1.97
CA ALA A 15 -23.67 5.35 -1.06
C ALA A 15 -24.65 6.42 -1.52
N SER A 16 -25.94 6.09 -1.64
CA SER A 16 -26.96 7.00 -2.15
C SER A 16 -28.25 6.92 -1.34
N SER A 17 -28.85 8.08 -1.04
CA SER A 17 -30.17 8.21 -0.44
C SER A 17 -30.33 7.40 0.85
N THR A 18 -29.54 7.74 1.87
CA THR A 18 -29.67 7.20 3.23
C THR A 18 -30.40 8.21 4.12
N PRO A 19 -31.76 8.25 4.09
CA PRO A 19 -32.53 9.19 4.90
C PRO A 19 -32.53 8.81 6.39
N GLY A 20 -32.67 9.81 7.25
CA GLY A 20 -32.81 9.64 8.69
C GLY A 20 -31.71 10.36 9.48
N ARG A 21 -32.07 10.89 10.66
CA ARG A 21 -31.11 11.35 11.67
C ARG A 21 -31.63 11.03 13.05
N GLY A 22 -31.04 9.99 13.62
CA GLY A 22 -31.28 9.58 14.98
C GLY A 22 -30.17 8.65 15.40
N PHE A 23 -29.65 8.88 16.61
CA PHE A 23 -28.95 7.84 17.33
C PHE A 23 -29.97 6.73 17.59
N ILE A 24 -29.77 5.56 16.97
CA ILE A 24 -30.67 4.42 17.08
C ILE A 24 -30.41 3.67 18.41
N LYS A 25 -29.20 3.80 18.95
CA LYS A 25 -28.82 3.30 20.26
C LYS A 25 -27.95 4.35 20.94
N ASP A 26 -28.38 4.79 22.11
CA ASP A 26 -27.68 5.73 22.99
C ASP A 26 -27.63 5.13 24.38
N GLY A 27 -26.52 4.45 24.64
CA GLY A 27 -26.11 4.03 25.97
C GLY A 27 -24.64 4.39 26.12
N THR A 28 -24.32 5.62 26.47
CA THR A 28 -22.94 6.07 26.75
C THR A 28 -22.24 5.22 27.81
N SER A 29 -23.00 4.49 28.65
CA SER A 29 -22.47 3.54 29.63
C SER A 29 -22.22 2.13 29.08
N THR A 30 -22.87 1.72 27.97
CA THR A 30 -22.75 0.38 27.36
C THR A 30 -22.14 0.38 25.96
N HIS A 31 -21.93 1.55 25.35
CA HIS A 31 -21.16 1.82 24.13
C HIS A 31 -21.65 1.16 22.82
N ASP A 32 -22.93 0.78 22.76
CA ASP A 32 -23.62 0.46 21.51
C ASP A 32 -24.02 1.76 20.78
N LEU A 33 -23.16 2.29 19.91
CA LEU A 33 -23.48 3.49 19.11
C LEU A 33 -23.86 3.10 17.69
N ALA A 34 -25.06 3.51 17.26
CA ALA A 34 -25.49 3.42 15.87
C ALA A 34 -26.23 4.70 15.47
N ARG A 35 -25.93 5.24 14.30
CA ARG A 35 -26.63 6.40 13.73
C ARG A 35 -27.34 6.01 12.43
N SER A 36 -28.58 6.45 12.29
CA SER A 36 -29.31 6.34 11.02
C SER A 36 -28.84 7.41 10.01
N GLY A 37 -29.03 7.12 8.73
CA GLY A 37 -28.79 8.06 7.62
C GLY A 37 -27.33 8.40 7.36
N VAL A 38 -26.43 7.44 7.60
CA VAL A 38 -25.01 7.58 7.27
C VAL A 38 -24.73 6.86 5.95
N GLY A 39 -24.00 7.49 5.04
CA GLY A 39 -23.55 6.88 3.78
C GLY A 39 -22.53 5.79 4.03
N PHE A 40 -21.43 6.15 4.70
CA PHE A 40 -20.41 5.20 5.16
C PHE A 40 -20.14 5.37 6.66
N TRP A 41 -20.39 4.31 7.41
CA TRP A 41 -20.17 4.25 8.86
C TRP A 41 -18.89 3.48 9.18
N PHE A 42 -18.05 4.06 10.00
CA PHE A 42 -16.82 3.46 10.48
C PHE A 42 -16.71 3.60 11.99
N GLN A 43 -16.24 2.52 12.62
CA GLN A 43 -15.85 2.49 14.01
C GLN A 43 -14.36 2.14 14.05
N GLY A 44 -13.54 2.89 14.82
CA GLY A 44 -12.09 2.69 14.90
C GLY A 44 -11.27 3.29 13.75
N GLY A 45 -9.96 3.45 13.99
CA GLY A 45 -9.01 4.06 13.05
C GLY A 45 -8.40 3.13 12.00
N ASN A 46 -8.54 1.80 12.13
CA ASN A 46 -7.92 0.81 11.21
C ASN A 46 -8.68 0.60 9.88
N VAL A 47 -9.27 1.66 9.34
CA VAL A 47 -10.01 1.61 8.08
C VAL A 47 -9.35 2.47 7.01
N THR A 48 -9.26 1.92 5.80
CA THR A 48 -8.84 2.65 4.59
C THR A 48 -10.07 3.02 3.78
N VAL A 49 -10.28 4.31 3.54
CA VAL A 49 -11.46 4.83 2.85
C VAL A 49 -11.02 5.73 1.70
N GLU A 50 -11.11 5.20 0.48
CA GLU A 50 -10.57 5.85 -0.71
C GLU A 50 -11.54 5.92 -1.89
N ASN A 51 -11.59 7.08 -2.53
CA ASN A 51 -12.30 7.30 -3.79
C ASN A 51 -13.77 6.88 -3.74
N ASN A 52 -14.43 7.01 -2.57
CA ASN A 52 -15.85 6.71 -2.42
C ASN A 52 -16.69 7.96 -2.65
N VAL A 53 -17.95 7.74 -3.03
CA VAL A 53 -18.94 8.81 -3.23
C VAL A 53 -20.13 8.57 -2.31
N ALA A 54 -20.48 9.57 -1.50
CA ALA A 54 -21.72 9.57 -0.72
C ALA A 54 -22.64 10.68 -1.23
N THR A 55 -23.92 10.37 -1.45
CA THR A 55 -24.89 11.36 -1.93
C THR A 55 -26.23 11.26 -1.22
N GLY A 56 -26.83 12.40 -0.87
CA GLY A 56 -28.17 12.48 -0.27
C GLY A 56 -28.28 11.76 1.08
N ALA A 57 -27.18 11.71 1.85
CA ALA A 57 -27.13 11.12 3.18
C ALA A 57 -27.33 12.17 4.29
N GLY A 58 -27.72 11.73 5.48
CA GLY A 58 -27.62 12.55 6.69
C GLY A 58 -26.17 12.93 6.99
N SER A 59 -25.26 11.96 7.00
CA SER A 59 -23.81 12.20 7.00
C SER A 59 -23.17 11.37 5.88
N GLY A 60 -22.37 11.98 5.01
CA GLY A 60 -21.72 11.25 3.91
C GLY A 60 -20.77 10.17 4.44
N PHE A 61 -19.88 10.57 5.33
CA PHE A 61 -18.94 9.71 6.04
C PHE A 61 -19.05 9.93 7.54
N SER A 62 -18.96 8.87 8.34
CA SER A 62 -18.88 9.02 9.79
C SER A 62 -17.88 8.09 10.45
N TYR A 63 -17.10 8.64 11.37
CA TYR A 63 -16.06 7.95 12.13
C TYR A 63 -16.31 8.07 13.63
N PHE A 64 -16.28 6.94 14.31
CA PHE A 64 -16.48 6.83 15.75
C PHE A 64 -15.30 6.06 16.36
N GLU A 65 -14.50 6.71 17.21
CA GLU A 65 -13.33 6.09 17.85
C GLU A 65 -13.51 6.02 19.39
N ARG A 66 -12.71 5.16 20.02
CA ARG A 66 -12.63 4.90 21.48
C ARG A 66 -11.19 4.55 21.82
N SER A 67 -10.65 4.94 22.98
CA SER A 67 -9.30 4.49 23.35
C SER A 67 -9.25 3.01 23.75
N GLY A 68 -8.10 2.39 23.49
CA GLY A 68 -7.86 0.96 23.66
C GLY A 68 -7.62 0.50 25.10
N VAL A 69 -7.74 1.40 26.09
CA VAL A 69 -7.59 1.04 27.51
C VAL A 69 -8.61 -0.05 27.87
N ASN A 70 -8.11 -1.25 28.19
CA ASN A 70 -8.86 -2.50 28.48
C ASN A 70 -9.17 -3.44 27.31
N LEU A 71 -8.60 -3.21 26.12
CA LEU A 71 -8.60 -4.21 25.05
C LEU A 71 -7.42 -5.15 25.27
N GLY A 72 -7.64 -6.45 25.44
CA GLY A 72 -6.56 -7.41 25.69
C GLY A 72 -5.46 -7.41 24.61
N ASP A 73 -4.35 -8.13 24.85
CA ASP A 73 -3.17 -8.14 23.97
C ASP A 73 -3.43 -8.56 22.51
N SER A 74 -4.56 -9.23 22.23
CA SER A 74 -4.98 -9.67 20.91
C SER A 74 -5.47 -8.55 19.98
N GLN A 75 -5.57 -7.30 20.44
CA GLN A 75 -6.06 -6.15 19.67
C GLN A 75 -5.01 -5.04 19.55
N LYS A 76 -3.78 -5.44 19.23
CA LYS A 76 -2.61 -4.57 19.08
C LYS A 76 -2.17 -4.54 17.61
N VAL A 77 -1.89 -3.35 17.11
CA VAL A 77 -1.34 -3.10 15.77
C VAL A 77 0.13 -2.72 15.91
N LEU A 78 0.99 -3.30 15.07
CA LEU A 78 2.40 -2.94 15.03
C LEU A 78 2.55 -1.46 14.70
N ALA A 79 3.24 -0.70 15.55
CA ALA A 79 3.46 0.73 15.32
C ALA A 79 4.12 1.00 13.96
N SER A 80 4.99 0.08 13.51
CA SER A 80 5.65 0.14 12.20
C SER A 80 4.70 0.09 10.99
N THR A 81 3.43 -0.28 11.19
CA THR A 81 2.41 -0.31 10.12
C THR A 81 1.61 0.99 10.01
N LEU A 82 1.75 1.89 10.99
CA LEU A 82 1.14 3.21 10.94
C LEU A 82 1.82 4.08 9.89
N ILE A 83 1.08 5.04 9.32
CA ILE A 83 1.65 6.08 8.45
C ILE A 83 2.74 6.88 9.20
N ASP A 84 2.54 7.07 10.51
CA ASP A 84 3.50 7.68 11.41
C ASP A 84 3.78 6.73 12.59
N PRO A 85 4.76 5.80 12.47
CA PRO A 85 5.12 4.89 13.55
C PRO A 85 5.61 5.60 14.82
N GLU A 86 6.10 6.84 14.67
CA GLU A 86 6.53 7.66 15.78
C GLU A 86 5.35 8.18 16.61
N ALA A 87 4.14 8.24 16.05
CA ALA A 87 2.91 8.56 16.77
C ALA A 87 2.58 7.54 17.88
N ALA A 88 3.08 6.31 17.79
CA ALA A 88 2.95 5.30 18.85
C ALA A 88 3.81 5.58 20.09
N GLY A 89 4.54 6.70 20.13
CA GLY A 89 5.35 7.09 21.29
C GLY A 89 6.54 6.16 21.56
N GLY A 90 7.01 5.45 20.53
CA GLY A 90 8.07 4.44 20.66
C GLY A 90 7.59 3.07 21.17
N ASN A 91 6.29 2.89 21.40
CA ASN A 91 5.76 1.56 21.67
C ASN A 91 5.82 0.71 20.39
N PRO A 92 6.22 -0.57 20.47
CA PRO A 92 6.22 -1.47 19.31
C PRO A 92 4.80 -1.76 18.80
N PHE A 93 3.80 -1.50 19.64
CA PHE A 93 2.39 -1.68 19.32
C PHE A 93 1.56 -0.52 19.85
N ILE A 94 0.46 -0.24 19.16
CA ILE A 94 -0.63 0.61 19.63
C ILE A 94 -1.89 -0.25 19.67
N TYR A 95 -2.84 0.03 20.57
CA TYR A 95 -4.13 -0.67 20.49
C TYR A 95 -4.84 -0.28 19.21
N SER A 96 -5.54 -1.24 18.60
CA SER A 96 -6.26 -1.01 17.36
C SER A 96 -7.24 0.17 17.45
N ALA A 97 -7.85 0.38 18.62
CA ALA A 97 -8.77 1.49 18.84
C ALA A 97 -8.08 2.86 19.00
N ASP A 98 -6.78 2.87 19.33
CA ASP A 98 -5.96 4.08 19.45
C ASP A 98 -5.24 4.45 18.12
N THR A 99 -5.49 3.70 17.04
CA THR A 99 -4.89 3.99 15.73
C THR A 99 -5.53 5.22 15.10
N PRO A 100 -4.76 6.08 14.40
CA PRO A 100 -5.35 7.13 13.57
C PRO A 100 -6.12 6.51 12.41
N MET A 101 -7.04 7.27 11.81
CA MET A 101 -7.64 6.91 10.52
C MET A 101 -6.53 6.55 9.52
N MET A 102 -6.41 5.27 9.16
CA MET A 102 -5.29 4.79 8.36
C MET A 102 -5.19 5.51 7.03
N ARG A 103 -6.31 5.82 6.39
CA ARG A 103 -6.32 6.61 5.14
C ARG A 103 -7.71 7.13 4.82
N PHE A 104 -7.82 8.43 4.54
CA PHE A 104 -8.99 9.06 3.94
C PHE A 104 -8.57 9.86 2.71
N PHE A 105 -8.76 9.30 1.51
CA PHE A 105 -8.21 9.87 0.28
C PHE A 105 -9.22 9.92 -0.86
N GLY A 106 -9.38 11.08 -1.50
CA GLY A 106 -10.13 11.18 -2.76
C GLY A 106 -11.64 10.96 -2.63
N ASN A 107 -12.19 11.01 -1.42
CA ASN A 107 -13.61 10.79 -1.18
C ASN A 107 -14.44 12.03 -1.57
N THR A 108 -15.70 11.82 -1.95
CA THR A 108 -16.62 12.90 -2.33
C THR A 108 -17.95 12.77 -1.59
N ALA A 109 -18.43 13.85 -0.99
CA ALA A 109 -19.80 13.96 -0.48
C ALA A 109 -20.59 14.96 -1.33
N ILE A 110 -21.82 14.61 -1.72
CA ILE A 110 -22.67 15.43 -2.59
C ILE A 110 -24.07 15.56 -1.99
N GLY A 111 -24.48 16.78 -1.69
CA GLY A 111 -25.84 17.04 -1.18
C GLY A 111 -26.16 16.29 0.11
N CYS A 112 -25.15 15.93 0.89
CA CYS A 112 -25.32 15.36 2.21
C CYS A 112 -25.71 16.47 3.19
N TYR A 113 -26.27 16.14 4.35
CA TYR A 113 -26.50 17.17 5.37
C TYR A 113 -25.19 17.54 6.08
N GLU A 114 -24.42 16.56 6.52
CA GLU A 114 -23.00 16.71 6.86
C GLU A 114 -22.20 15.92 5.81
N GLY A 115 -21.11 16.45 5.28
CA GLY A 115 -20.23 15.67 4.42
C GLY A 115 -19.46 14.62 5.19
N ILE A 116 -18.83 15.04 6.30
CA ILE A 116 -18.14 14.17 7.23
C ILE A 116 -18.46 14.53 8.69
N PHE A 117 -18.64 13.50 9.51
CA PHE A 117 -18.82 13.59 10.95
C PHE A 117 -17.82 12.67 11.68
N THR A 118 -17.00 13.22 12.57
CA THR A 118 -16.08 12.41 13.38
C THR A 118 -16.29 12.70 14.86
N VAL A 119 -16.46 11.66 15.68
CA VAL A 119 -16.45 11.76 17.16
C VAL A 119 -15.46 10.77 17.81
N ASP A 120 -14.70 11.22 18.80
CA ASP A 120 -13.92 10.36 19.72
C ASP A 120 -14.68 10.30 21.06
N ASN A 121 -15.19 9.13 21.44
CA ASN A 121 -16.11 9.05 22.58
C ASN A 121 -15.38 9.04 23.94
N GLU A 122 -14.05 9.03 23.97
CA GLU A 122 -13.29 9.09 25.21
C GLU A 122 -12.76 10.49 25.48
N ILE A 123 -13.50 11.21 26.33
CA ILE A 123 -13.24 12.55 26.89
C ILE A 123 -11.77 12.73 27.38
N ASN A 124 -11.01 11.66 27.63
CA ASN A 124 -9.63 11.68 28.14
C ASN A 124 -8.60 10.87 27.33
N GLY A 125 -8.83 10.58 26.05
CA GLY A 125 -7.91 9.75 25.24
C GLY A 125 -6.43 10.15 25.38
N ILE A 126 -5.60 9.26 25.94
CA ILE A 126 -4.18 9.52 26.30
C ILE A 126 -3.18 9.34 25.14
N TRP A 127 -3.64 8.90 23.97
CA TRP A 127 -2.81 8.61 22.79
C TRP A 127 -3.09 9.61 21.65
N PRO A 128 -2.08 9.95 20.82
CA PRO A 128 -2.28 10.93 19.76
C PRO A 128 -3.00 10.32 18.55
N THR A 129 -4.29 10.59 18.39
CA THR A 129 -4.96 10.46 17.09
C THR A 129 -4.33 11.52 16.15
N SER A 130 -3.86 11.09 14.98
CA SER A 130 -3.17 11.93 13.98
C SER A 130 -3.72 11.58 12.60
N SER A 131 -5.00 11.88 12.40
CA SER A 131 -5.73 11.49 11.20
C SER A 131 -5.46 12.45 10.05
N VAL A 132 -5.30 11.91 8.84
CA VAL A 132 -5.05 12.72 7.63
C VAL A 132 -6.21 12.53 6.65
N LEU A 133 -6.84 13.65 6.28
CA LEU A 133 -7.86 13.74 5.25
C LEU A 133 -7.24 14.41 4.04
N GLU A 134 -7.26 13.73 2.91
CA GLU A 134 -6.58 14.17 1.70
C GLU A 134 -7.48 14.09 0.47
N ASN A 135 -7.43 15.12 -0.38
CA ASN A 135 -8.17 15.20 -1.65
C ASN A 135 -9.69 14.97 -1.48
N TYR A 136 -10.27 15.44 -0.38
CA TYR A 136 -11.70 15.33 -0.11
C TYR A 136 -12.47 16.46 -0.81
N THR A 137 -13.61 16.13 -1.39
CA THR A 137 -14.53 17.12 -1.97
C THR A 137 -15.91 17.01 -1.33
N ASP A 138 -16.40 18.12 -0.80
CA ASP A 138 -17.76 18.31 -0.32
C ASP A 138 -18.49 19.27 -1.24
N LEU A 139 -19.60 18.82 -1.82
CA LEU A 139 -20.43 19.61 -2.73
C LEU A 139 -21.83 19.79 -2.13
N ASN A 140 -22.22 21.04 -1.90
CA ASN A 140 -23.57 21.43 -1.50
C ASN A 140 -24.06 20.75 -0.22
N SER A 141 -23.24 20.67 0.84
CA SER A 141 -23.76 20.21 2.13
C SER A 141 -24.86 21.16 2.65
N PHE A 142 -26.04 20.61 2.94
CA PHE A 142 -27.26 21.35 3.31
C PHE A 142 -27.52 21.41 4.82
N GLY A 143 -26.62 20.91 5.65
CA GLY A 143 -26.73 20.94 7.11
C GLY A 143 -25.85 21.95 7.78
N TYR A 144 -25.94 22.07 9.11
CA TYR A 144 -25.24 23.08 9.90
C TYR A 144 -23.76 23.22 9.58
N THR A 145 -23.08 22.13 9.22
CA THR A 145 -21.66 22.12 8.83
C THR A 145 -21.35 21.10 7.72
N ALA A 146 -20.36 21.38 6.87
CA ALA A 146 -19.86 20.43 5.87
C ALA A 146 -18.89 19.40 6.49
N VAL A 147 -17.93 19.88 7.29
CA VAL A 147 -17.00 19.06 8.08
C VAL A 147 -17.31 19.25 9.57
N ARG A 148 -17.61 18.17 10.28
CA ARG A 148 -17.84 18.18 11.73
C ARG A 148 -16.85 17.27 12.45
N ILE A 149 -16.13 17.84 13.42
CA ILE A 149 -15.17 17.12 14.26
C ILE A 149 -15.52 17.37 15.72
N GLU A 150 -15.64 16.30 16.50
CA GLU A 150 -16.00 16.36 17.92
C GLU A 150 -15.04 15.52 18.75
N TYR A 151 -14.61 16.03 19.90
CA TYR A 151 -13.77 15.33 20.88
C TYR A 151 -12.40 14.80 20.39
N TYR A 152 -12.02 15.05 19.14
CA TYR A 152 -10.78 14.57 18.50
C TYR A 152 -9.56 15.48 18.68
N ARG A 153 -8.38 14.96 18.32
CA ARG A 153 -7.09 15.69 18.34
C ARG A 153 -6.34 15.51 16.99
N ASN A 154 -5.66 16.55 16.51
CA ASN A 154 -4.66 16.56 15.41
C ASN A 154 -5.09 16.01 14.02
N PHE A 155 -6.06 16.64 13.37
CA PHE A 155 -6.42 16.37 11.97
C PHE A 155 -5.54 17.13 10.97
N THR A 156 -4.99 16.45 9.97
CA THR A 156 -4.35 17.12 8.83
C THR A 156 -5.26 17.07 7.61
N PHE A 157 -5.64 18.23 7.11
CA PHE A 157 -6.43 18.45 5.91
C PHE A 157 -5.52 18.83 4.75
N LYS A 158 -5.54 18.03 3.68
CA LYS A 158 -4.79 18.29 2.45
C LYS A 158 -5.72 18.32 1.25
N ASN A 159 -5.63 19.37 0.46
CA ASN A 159 -6.35 19.54 -0.80
C ASN A 159 -7.86 19.34 -0.65
N ILE A 160 -8.46 19.97 0.36
CA ILE A 160 -9.89 19.82 0.67
C ILE A 160 -10.69 20.86 -0.09
N LYS A 161 -11.77 20.46 -0.77
CA LYS A 161 -12.68 21.36 -1.47
C LYS A 161 -14.05 21.31 -0.81
N ILE A 162 -14.52 22.42 -0.26
CA ILE A 162 -15.86 22.58 0.32
C ILE A 162 -16.59 23.62 -0.52
N LEU A 163 -17.44 23.16 -1.42
CA LEU A 163 -18.06 23.97 -2.43
C LEU A 163 -19.56 24.00 -2.24
N ARG A 164 -20.12 25.19 -2.22
CA ARG A 164 -21.55 25.40 -2.26
C ARG A 164 -21.95 26.29 -3.43
N ASP A 165 -23.01 25.88 -4.09
CA ASP A 165 -23.69 26.66 -5.11
C ASP A 165 -24.32 27.89 -4.48
N SER A 166 -23.93 29.06 -5.01
CA SER A 166 -24.42 30.37 -4.60
C SER A 166 -25.94 30.54 -4.77
N THR A 167 -26.60 29.70 -5.57
CA THR A 167 -28.07 29.74 -5.72
C THR A 167 -28.81 29.06 -4.57
N VAL A 168 -28.13 28.36 -3.66
CA VAL A 168 -28.76 27.70 -2.51
C VAL A 168 -28.83 28.68 -1.32
N PRO A 169 -30.04 29.12 -0.88
CA PRO A 169 -30.20 30.17 0.13
C PRO A 169 -29.45 29.88 1.45
N SER A 170 -28.65 30.84 1.92
CA SER A 170 -27.83 30.72 3.14
C SER A 170 -28.62 30.85 4.45
N ASP A 171 -29.87 31.32 4.40
CA ASP A 171 -30.69 31.71 5.56
C ASP A 171 -31.86 30.76 5.88
N SER A 172 -32.12 29.77 5.03
CA SER A 172 -33.15 28.77 5.36
C SER A 172 -32.65 27.93 6.53
N GLN A 173 -33.55 27.43 7.40
CA GLN A 173 -33.25 26.43 8.44
C GLN A 173 -32.61 25.12 7.90
N TYR A 174 -32.33 25.05 6.60
CA TYR A 174 -31.74 23.98 5.81
C TYR A 174 -30.49 24.44 5.03
N GLY A 175 -29.92 25.60 5.36
CA GLY A 175 -28.69 26.11 4.79
C GLY A 175 -27.58 26.03 5.83
N GLY A 176 -26.52 25.27 5.54
CA GLY A 176 -25.36 25.23 6.41
C GLY A 176 -24.72 26.58 6.70
N VAL A 177 -24.40 26.80 7.97
CA VAL A 177 -23.85 28.05 8.50
C VAL A 177 -22.32 28.02 8.48
N TYR A 178 -21.72 26.83 8.62
CA TYR A 178 -20.27 26.63 8.79
C TYR A 178 -19.73 25.70 7.71
N ALA A 179 -18.55 25.99 7.14
CA ALA A 179 -17.88 25.01 6.29
C ALA A 179 -17.13 23.96 7.14
N LEU A 180 -16.49 24.38 8.22
CA LEU A 180 -15.89 23.50 9.22
C LEU A 180 -16.36 23.87 10.62
N ASN A 181 -16.74 22.85 11.41
CA ASN A 181 -17.16 23.01 12.80
C ASN A 181 -16.43 22.01 13.69
N ALA A 182 -15.71 22.51 14.69
CA ALA A 182 -15.01 21.72 15.69
C ALA A 182 -15.60 22.02 17.09
N ASN A 183 -16.22 21.04 17.75
CA ASN A 183 -16.97 21.25 18.99
C ASN A 183 -16.55 20.28 20.12
N HIS A 184 -16.77 20.68 21.37
CA HIS A 184 -16.64 19.83 22.57
C HIS A 184 -15.30 19.10 22.63
N LEU A 185 -14.24 19.82 22.34
CA LEU A 185 -12.91 19.25 22.28
C LEU A 185 -12.41 19.12 23.71
N VAL A 186 -12.43 17.90 24.24
CA VAL A 186 -12.01 17.72 25.62
C VAL A 186 -10.50 17.75 25.72
N ASP A 187 -10.03 18.89 26.20
CA ASP A 187 -8.90 18.94 27.10
C ASP A 187 -9.18 20.05 28.12
N HIS A 188 -9.45 19.69 29.38
CA HIS A 188 -9.59 20.62 30.51
C HIS A 188 -8.24 21.30 30.89
N LEU A 189 -7.38 21.51 29.91
CA LEU A 189 -5.94 21.75 30.02
C LEU A 189 -5.48 22.99 29.22
N TYR A 190 -6.36 23.62 28.43
CA TYR A 190 -6.11 24.87 27.70
C TYR A 190 -7.43 25.62 27.40
N PRO A 191 -7.58 26.94 27.69
CA PRO A 191 -8.56 27.75 26.98
C PRO A 191 -8.15 27.78 25.50
N TRP A 192 -9.07 27.39 24.62
CA TRP A 192 -8.81 27.27 23.19
C TRP A 192 -8.49 28.64 22.55
N GLU A 193 -7.20 28.95 22.46
CA GLU A 193 -6.64 29.32 21.17
C GLU A 193 -6.79 28.08 20.28
N THR A 194 -7.37 28.15 19.07
CA THR A 194 -7.31 27.04 18.10
C THR A 194 -5.84 26.68 17.86
N ARG A 195 -5.30 25.67 18.57
CA ARG A 195 -3.87 25.40 18.52
C ARG A 195 -3.54 24.66 17.23
N ALA A 196 -2.75 25.31 16.37
CA ALA A 196 -1.56 24.89 15.61
C ALA A 196 -1.30 23.41 15.16
N THR A 197 -2.14 22.42 15.48
CA THR A 197 -1.89 21.02 15.09
C THR A 197 -2.84 20.53 14.01
N ASP A 198 -4.01 21.13 13.87
CA ASP A 198 -4.83 20.92 12.68
C ASP A 198 -4.22 21.69 11.52
N ARG A 199 -3.80 20.95 10.50
CA ARG A 199 -3.02 21.50 9.39
C ARG A 199 -3.89 21.58 8.16
N HIS A 200 -3.98 22.75 7.56
CA HIS A 200 -4.71 22.97 6.31
C HIS A 200 -3.72 23.28 5.19
N GLU A 201 -3.62 22.38 4.23
CA GLU A 201 -2.78 22.53 3.04
C GLU A 201 -3.71 22.50 1.81
N GLY A 202 -3.84 23.61 1.08
CA GLY A 202 -4.68 23.65 -0.13
C GLY A 202 -6.18 23.46 0.13
N VAL A 203 -6.75 24.12 1.15
CA VAL A 203 -8.19 24.06 1.46
C VAL A 203 -8.94 25.14 0.68
N TYR A 204 -10.05 24.79 0.03
CA TYR A 204 -10.82 25.68 -0.82
C TYR A 204 -12.28 25.71 -0.38
N ILE A 205 -12.77 26.86 0.07
CA ILE A 205 -14.13 27.02 0.62
C ILE A 205 -14.91 28.08 -0.17
N ARG A 206 -16.11 27.76 -0.63
CA ARG A 206 -16.98 28.70 -1.36
C ARG A 206 -18.46 28.54 -0.96
N GLY A 207 -19.18 29.65 -0.79
CA GLY A 207 -20.64 29.67 -0.66
C GLY A 207 -21.22 29.45 0.75
N TYR A 208 -20.40 29.52 1.81
CA TYR A 208 -20.82 29.40 3.22
C TYR A 208 -20.77 30.74 3.95
N TRP A 209 -21.58 30.88 5.02
CA TRP A 209 -21.66 32.10 5.84
C TRP A 209 -20.44 32.30 6.74
N ASN A 210 -19.92 31.23 7.34
CA ASN A 210 -18.67 31.24 8.09
C ASN A 210 -17.73 30.13 7.58
N GLY A 211 -16.45 30.43 7.43
CA GLY A 211 -15.45 29.45 7.04
C GLY A 211 -15.21 28.40 8.13
N VAL A 212 -15.02 28.85 9.36
CA VAL A 212 -14.73 27.97 10.51
C VAL A 212 -15.51 28.42 11.74
N ASN A 213 -16.00 27.46 12.52
CA ASN A 213 -16.60 27.66 13.84
C ASN A 213 -16.06 26.69 14.89
N ASN A 214 -15.94 27.20 16.11
CA ASN A 214 -15.35 26.50 17.24
C ASN A 214 -16.05 26.91 18.55
N ASP A 215 -17.38 26.97 18.54
CA ASP A 215 -18.18 27.46 19.67
C ASP A 215 -18.41 26.32 20.68
N ASP A 216 -17.73 26.39 21.82
CA ASP A 216 -17.77 25.39 22.89
C ASP A 216 -18.92 25.70 23.87
N GLY A 217 -20.15 25.69 23.34
CA GLY A 217 -21.36 26.21 23.97
C GLY A 217 -21.84 25.51 25.26
N ASP A 218 -21.06 24.58 25.84
CA ASP A 218 -21.50 23.72 26.94
C ASP A 218 -20.67 23.87 28.24
N LEU A 219 -19.63 24.71 28.26
CA LEU A 219 -18.94 25.05 29.50
C LEU A 219 -19.66 26.24 30.15
N GLY A 220 -20.61 25.96 31.05
CA GLY A 220 -21.36 26.94 31.85
C GLY A 220 -20.54 27.81 32.82
N VAL A 221 -19.42 28.38 32.36
CA VAL A 221 -18.56 29.29 33.11
C VAL A 221 -18.89 30.73 32.72
N SER A 222 -19.28 31.51 33.73
CA SER A 222 -19.74 32.89 33.62
C SER A 222 -18.72 33.82 32.93
N ALA A 223 -19.25 34.79 32.20
CA ALA A 223 -18.51 35.84 31.50
C ALA A 223 -17.58 36.61 32.47
N GLY A 224 -16.30 36.24 32.51
CA GLY A 224 -15.33 36.90 33.41
C GLY A 224 -13.88 36.41 33.35
N SER A 225 -13.54 35.35 32.62
CA SER A 225 -12.13 34.91 32.49
C SER A 225 -11.41 35.65 31.35
N PRO A 226 -10.26 36.33 31.63
CA PRO A 226 -9.63 37.27 30.70
C PRO A 226 -8.74 36.66 29.61
N GLU A 227 -8.75 35.35 29.38
CA GLU A 227 -7.85 34.70 28.42
C GLU A 227 -8.65 33.89 27.38
N ARG A 228 -9.10 34.59 26.33
CA ARG A 228 -9.70 34.00 25.13
C ARG A 228 -9.06 34.61 23.88
N ILE A 229 -7.97 34.02 23.37
CA ILE A 229 -7.29 34.50 22.15
C ILE A 229 -7.24 33.36 21.12
N ALA A 230 -8.17 33.31 20.16
CA ALA A 230 -8.06 32.37 19.03
C ALA A 230 -7.12 32.93 17.94
N LYS A 231 -6.03 32.21 17.62
CA LYS A 231 -5.18 32.46 16.45
C LYS A 231 -5.38 31.34 15.44
N HIS A 232 -5.88 31.67 14.26
CA HIS A 232 -5.87 30.79 13.10
C HIS A 232 -4.61 31.06 12.27
N ASP A 233 -3.83 30.01 11.97
CA ASP A 233 -2.69 30.09 11.06
C ASP A 233 -3.10 29.58 9.66
N VAL A 234 -3.26 30.51 8.73
CA VAL A 234 -3.51 30.24 7.31
C VAL A 234 -2.17 30.31 6.58
N ILE A 235 -1.77 29.22 5.91
CA ILE A 235 -0.50 29.15 5.16
C ILE A 235 -0.74 29.65 3.74
N ASN A 236 0.21 30.38 3.13
CA ASN A 236 0.10 30.93 1.77
C ASN A 236 -0.51 29.94 0.73
N ASN A 237 -1.39 30.48 -0.12
CA ASN A 237 -2.27 29.83 -1.10
C ASN A 237 -3.45 28.97 -0.55
N SER A 238 -3.66 28.89 0.77
CA SER A 238 -4.58 27.89 1.36
C SER A 238 -6.00 28.32 1.71
N VAL A 239 -6.45 29.55 1.42
CA VAL A 239 -7.87 29.95 1.56
C VAL A 239 -8.20 31.10 0.61
N ASP A 240 -9.17 30.93 -0.32
CA ASP A 240 -9.80 32.07 -1.01
C ASP A 240 -11.32 31.89 -1.15
N PHE A 241 -12.05 32.65 -0.33
CA PHE A 241 -13.51 32.74 -0.25
C PHE A 241 -14.07 33.74 -1.29
N VAL A 242 -15.23 33.47 -1.91
CA VAL A 242 -16.02 34.53 -2.56
C VAL A 242 -17.55 34.31 -2.33
N GLY A 243 -18.11 35.06 -1.37
CA GLY A 243 -19.54 35.14 -0.93
C GLY A 243 -19.67 35.86 0.45
N PRO A 244 -20.79 36.52 0.83
CA PRO A 244 -20.80 37.53 1.90
C PRO A 244 -20.86 36.87 3.29
N GLY A 245 -19.73 36.74 3.97
CA GLY A 245 -19.64 36.09 5.26
C GLY A 245 -18.31 36.33 5.97
N VAL A 246 -18.28 36.17 7.30
CA VAL A 246 -17.06 36.36 8.11
C VAL A 246 -16.21 35.10 8.00
N ALA A 247 -14.92 35.25 7.67
CA ALA A 247 -13.99 34.12 7.54
C ALA A 247 -13.92 33.27 8.83
N PHE A 248 -14.07 33.92 9.99
CA PHE A 248 -14.05 33.31 11.32
C PHE A 248 -15.09 33.98 12.21
N LYS A 249 -16.04 33.22 12.78
CA LYS A 249 -16.97 33.74 13.78
C LYS A 249 -16.44 33.41 15.17
N ASN A 250 -16.03 34.44 15.92
CA ASN A 250 -15.71 34.35 17.34
C ASN A 250 -16.64 35.31 18.09
N THR A 251 -17.36 34.83 19.10
CA THR A 251 -18.35 35.59 19.85
C THR A 251 -17.77 36.36 21.04
N GLY A 252 -16.44 36.37 21.24
CA GLY A 252 -15.75 37.12 22.29
C GLY A 252 -15.32 38.54 21.89
N ASN A 253 -15.65 39.53 22.72
CA ASN A 253 -15.39 40.95 22.47
C ASN A 253 -13.95 41.35 22.88
N LEU A 254 -13.28 42.16 22.04
CA LEU A 254 -12.33 43.26 22.33
C LEU A 254 -10.82 43.18 21.90
N LEU A 255 -10.34 44.38 21.53
CA LEU A 255 -8.96 44.95 21.52
C LEU A 255 -8.07 44.81 20.25
N GLY A 256 -8.36 45.62 19.24
CA GLY A 256 -7.43 46.66 18.75
C GLY A 256 -6.09 46.29 18.09
N GLN A 257 -5.83 45.03 17.71
CA GLN A 257 -4.64 44.63 16.93
C GLN A 257 -5.06 43.84 15.68
N PRO A 258 -4.33 43.91 14.54
CA PRO A 258 -4.75 43.24 13.30
C PRO A 258 -4.67 41.71 13.46
N LEU A 259 -5.81 41.03 13.28
CA LEU A 259 -6.02 39.59 13.46
C LEU A 259 -5.58 38.74 12.25
N LEU A 260 -4.42 39.02 11.67
CA LEU A 260 -3.85 38.23 10.56
C LEU A 260 -2.32 38.16 10.68
N ARG A 261 -1.77 36.98 10.93
CA ARG A 261 -0.34 36.70 10.74
C ARG A 261 -0.18 35.74 9.58
N TYR A 262 0.33 36.24 8.45
CA TYR A 262 0.72 35.40 7.32
C TYR A 262 1.93 34.57 7.73
N LEU A 263 1.75 33.26 7.83
CA LEU A 263 2.84 32.31 7.98
C LEU A 263 3.15 31.67 6.62
N SER A 264 4.43 31.64 6.28
CA SER A 264 4.94 31.01 5.07
C SER A 264 5.10 29.50 5.29
N GLY A 265 5.20 28.70 4.22
CA GLY A 265 5.50 27.26 4.34
C GLY A 265 6.79 26.95 5.12
N SER A 266 7.71 27.92 5.23
CA SER A 266 8.93 27.83 6.06
C SER A 266 8.71 28.04 7.56
N ASP A 267 7.50 28.42 7.99
CA ASP A 267 7.13 28.59 9.41
C ASP A 267 6.48 27.33 10.01
N ILE A 268 6.26 26.27 9.21
CA ILE A 268 5.85 24.94 9.68
C ILE A 268 7.04 24.25 10.32
N LEU A 269 7.03 24.11 11.64
CA LEU A 269 8.09 23.38 12.33
C LEU A 269 7.72 21.89 12.47
N PRO A 270 8.54 20.96 11.94
CA PRO A 270 8.39 19.53 12.19
C PRO A 270 8.61 19.23 13.67
N PHE A 271 8.16 18.04 14.12
CA PHE A 271 8.46 17.57 15.45
C PHE A 271 9.96 17.53 15.70
N PRO A 272 10.41 17.69 16.96
CA PRO A 272 11.74 17.28 17.34
C PRO A 272 11.94 15.79 17.02
N THR A 273 13.12 15.42 16.55
CA THR A 273 13.50 14.03 16.29
C THR A 273 14.49 13.55 17.33
N PHE A 274 14.42 12.27 17.68
CA PHE A 274 15.33 11.64 18.64
C PHE A 274 16.33 10.72 17.93
N THR A 275 17.61 10.87 18.22
CA THR A 275 18.68 10.02 17.67
C THR A 275 19.61 9.54 18.79
N PRO A 276 19.65 8.24 19.10
CA PRO A 276 18.86 7.16 18.49
C PRO A 276 17.37 7.28 18.84
N ALA A 277 16.51 6.70 18.01
CA ALA A 277 15.05 6.71 18.21
C ALA A 277 14.66 6.03 19.54
N ALA A 278 13.44 6.29 20.01
CA ALA A 278 12.89 5.56 21.15
C ALA A 278 12.74 4.06 20.85
N GLY A 279 12.83 3.22 21.88
CA GLY A 279 12.81 1.76 21.73
C GLY A 279 13.50 1.01 22.86
N THR A 280 13.64 -0.31 22.69
CA THR A 280 14.30 -1.19 23.67
C THR A 280 15.80 -1.31 23.39
N TYR A 281 16.61 -1.17 24.43
CA TYR A 281 18.07 -1.21 24.39
C TYR A 281 18.64 -2.01 25.56
N THR A 282 19.76 -2.69 25.33
CA THR A 282 20.47 -3.47 26.36
C THR A 282 21.31 -2.61 27.31
N SER A 283 21.52 -1.34 26.97
CA SER A 283 22.31 -0.40 27.75
C SER A 283 21.82 1.03 27.50
N GLY A 284 22.18 1.93 28.42
CA GLY A 284 21.77 3.34 28.36
C GLY A 284 22.10 4.00 27.02
N ARG A 285 21.27 4.97 26.63
CA ARG A 285 21.40 5.72 25.37
C ARG A 285 21.61 7.20 25.62
N THR A 286 22.51 7.77 24.84
CA THR A 286 22.68 9.22 24.75
C THR A 286 21.88 9.70 23.54
N VAL A 287 20.79 10.42 23.80
CA VAL A 287 19.80 10.84 22.82
C VAL A 287 20.08 12.28 22.39
N THR A 288 20.35 12.45 21.11
CA THR A 288 20.38 13.75 20.45
C THR A 288 18.98 14.14 20.05
N ILE A 289 18.56 15.36 20.40
CA ILE A 289 17.26 15.91 19.98
C ILE A 289 17.55 16.94 18.90
N THR A 290 16.98 16.77 17.71
CA THR A 290 17.13 17.75 16.63
C THR A 290 15.79 18.33 16.21
N ALA A 291 15.80 19.57 15.76
CA ALA A 291 14.62 20.28 15.27
C ALA A 291 15.04 21.23 14.15
N SER A 292 14.08 21.95 13.56
CA SER A 292 14.38 22.87 12.45
C SER A 292 15.41 23.95 12.83
N PRO A 293 16.25 24.39 11.88
CA PRO A 293 17.22 25.45 12.14
C PRO A 293 16.56 26.73 12.71
N GLY A 294 17.18 27.25 13.78
CA GLY A 294 16.71 28.45 14.49
C GLY A 294 15.62 28.20 15.52
N THR A 295 15.34 26.95 15.90
CA THR A 295 14.43 26.63 17.02
C THR A 295 15.18 26.44 18.33
N THR A 296 14.58 26.86 19.45
CA THR A 296 14.99 26.47 20.80
C THR A 296 14.23 25.21 21.22
N ILE A 297 14.93 24.14 21.57
CA ILE A 297 14.32 22.87 22.01
C ILE A 297 14.20 22.85 23.54
N TYR A 298 13.10 22.33 24.05
CA TYR A 298 12.83 22.03 25.44
C TYR A 298 12.42 20.58 25.60
N TYR A 299 12.84 19.92 26.68
CA TYR A 299 12.52 18.52 26.93
C TYR A 299 12.27 18.23 28.41
N VAL A 300 11.62 17.09 28.68
CA VAL A 300 11.45 16.49 30.01
C VAL A 300 11.65 14.98 29.94
N THR A 301 12.07 14.40 31.05
CA THR A 301 12.17 12.94 31.19
C THR A 301 11.46 12.48 32.45
N GLY A 302 10.72 11.38 32.36
CA GLY A 302 10.04 10.77 33.51
C GLY A 302 9.92 9.25 33.37
N GLY A 303 9.22 8.60 34.31
CA GLY A 303 8.87 7.18 34.20
C GLY A 303 7.97 6.87 32.99
N THR A 304 7.68 5.61 32.72
CA THR A 304 6.83 5.21 31.57
C THR A 304 5.39 5.73 31.68
N GLY A 305 4.84 5.78 32.90
CA GLY A 305 3.55 6.40 33.22
C GLY A 305 3.61 7.92 33.40
N TYR A 306 4.71 8.58 33.01
CA TYR A 306 4.83 10.03 33.13
C TYR A 306 3.87 10.71 32.15
N GLU A 307 2.92 11.43 32.72
CA GLU A 307 1.98 12.27 31.99
C GLU A 307 2.70 13.47 31.39
N VAL A 308 2.23 13.89 30.21
CA VAL A 308 2.80 15.06 29.53
C VAL A 308 2.49 16.29 30.39
N PRO A 309 3.50 17.01 30.90
CA PRO A 309 3.24 18.20 31.72
C PRO A 309 2.40 19.21 30.94
N SER A 310 1.41 19.82 31.60
CA SER A 310 0.60 20.86 30.96
C SER A 310 1.49 22.00 30.49
N VAL A 311 1.37 22.35 29.22
CA VAL A 311 2.10 23.48 28.62
C VAL A 311 1.55 24.83 29.16
N GLU A 312 0.42 24.77 29.85
CA GLU A 312 -0.38 25.89 30.33
C GLU A 312 0.30 26.71 31.44
N SER A 313 1.31 26.14 32.11
CA SER A 313 2.10 26.88 33.10
C SER A 313 3.41 27.44 32.56
N LYS A 314 3.45 27.89 31.29
CA LYS A 314 4.66 28.36 30.59
C LYS A 314 5.73 27.27 30.52
N LEU A 315 6.72 27.44 29.65
CA LEU A 315 8.04 26.84 29.90
C LEU A 315 8.62 27.47 31.18
N LYS A 316 8.04 27.18 32.34
CA LYS A 316 8.53 27.63 33.63
C LYS A 316 9.94 27.06 33.79
N PRO A 317 10.94 27.91 34.09
CA PRO A 317 12.26 27.43 34.51
C PRO A 317 12.07 26.40 35.64
N GLY A 318 12.48 25.15 35.41
CA GLY A 318 12.38 24.07 36.39
C GLY A 318 11.44 22.91 36.02
N THR A 319 10.46 23.09 35.11
CA THR A 319 9.60 21.98 34.64
C THR A 319 10.10 21.40 33.32
N TRP A 320 10.44 22.27 32.37
CA TRP A 320 11.03 21.88 31.09
C TRP A 320 12.51 22.29 31.06
N THR A 321 13.35 21.39 30.57
CA THR A 321 14.79 21.64 30.44
C THR A 321 15.09 22.12 29.03
N GLN A 322 15.73 23.28 28.88
CA GLN A 322 16.21 23.73 27.57
C GLN A 322 17.34 22.79 27.12
N TYR A 323 17.23 22.28 25.90
CA TYR A 323 18.20 21.37 25.32
C TYR A 323 19.49 22.12 24.97
N THR A 324 20.58 21.73 25.62
CA THR A 324 21.93 22.31 25.44
C THR A 324 22.97 21.28 24.99
N GLY A 325 22.59 19.99 24.96
CA GLY A 325 23.43 18.88 24.55
C GLY A 325 22.69 17.55 24.71
N PRO A 326 23.27 16.42 24.24
CA PRO A 326 22.62 15.12 24.25
C PRO A 326 22.11 14.68 25.64
N VAL A 327 20.91 14.09 25.68
CA VAL A 327 20.23 13.62 26.89
C VAL A 327 20.59 12.17 27.17
N THR A 328 21.22 11.88 28.31
CA THR A 328 21.52 10.50 28.70
C THR A 328 20.32 9.85 29.39
N ILE A 329 19.87 8.71 28.85
CA ILE A 329 18.84 7.84 29.41
C ILE A 329 19.51 6.54 29.86
N SER A 330 19.79 6.44 31.16
CA SER A 330 20.48 5.30 31.78
C SER A 330 19.55 4.20 32.30
N SER A 331 18.25 4.49 32.40
CA SER A 331 17.21 3.54 32.84
C SER A 331 15.92 3.78 32.05
N THR A 332 14.98 2.83 32.11
CA THR A 332 13.71 2.92 31.37
C THR A 332 12.97 4.22 31.68
N LYS A 333 12.81 5.08 30.68
CA LYS A 333 12.22 6.43 30.80
C LYS A 333 11.46 6.83 29.55
N LYS A 334 10.50 7.72 29.73
CA LYS A 334 9.86 8.48 28.66
C LYS A 334 10.60 9.81 28.49
N LEU A 335 10.99 10.13 27.25
CA LEU A 335 11.52 11.42 26.84
C LEU A 335 10.45 12.17 26.07
N ILE A 336 10.25 13.44 26.40
CA ILE A 336 9.28 14.32 25.75
C ILE A 336 10.01 15.59 25.35
N ALA A 337 9.81 16.10 24.13
CA ALA A 337 10.44 17.30 23.62
C ALA A 337 9.48 18.16 22.78
N ILE A 338 9.75 19.46 22.78
CA ILE A 338 9.08 20.48 21.98
C ILE A 338 10.13 21.49 21.50
N ALA A 339 9.97 22.06 20.33
CA ALA A 339 10.82 23.14 19.82
C ALA A 339 10.01 24.42 19.63
N VAL A 340 10.68 25.56 19.70
CA VAL A 340 10.06 26.89 19.62
C VAL A 340 10.87 27.79 18.70
N LYS A 341 10.23 28.48 17.77
CA LYS A 341 10.84 29.54 16.95
C LYS A 341 9.87 30.70 16.84
N ASN A 342 10.31 31.91 17.20
CA ASN A 342 9.50 33.14 17.10
C ASN A 342 8.11 33.06 17.76
N GLY A 343 8.01 32.32 18.88
CA GLY A 343 6.75 32.08 19.60
C GLY A 343 5.86 31.00 19.00
N ILE A 344 6.27 30.36 17.91
CA ILE A 344 5.61 29.21 17.28
C ILE A 344 6.22 27.93 17.88
N TYR A 345 5.37 27.05 18.40
CA TYR A 345 5.77 25.79 19.00
C TYR A 345 5.63 24.65 17.99
N THR A 346 6.54 23.67 18.02
CA THR A 346 6.35 22.39 17.32
C THR A 346 5.24 21.60 18.00
N ARG A 347 4.81 20.52 17.32
CA ARG A 347 4.16 19.40 18.02
C ARG A 347 5.12 18.79 19.05
N ILE A 348 4.56 18.18 20.09
CA ILE A 348 5.32 17.46 21.11
C ILE A 348 5.79 16.12 20.52
N ARG A 349 7.08 15.87 20.59
CA ARG A 349 7.66 14.54 20.39
C ARG A 349 7.71 13.83 21.73
N ASN A 350 7.18 12.61 21.82
CA ASN A 350 7.41 11.75 22.98
C ASN A 350 7.92 10.37 22.54
N GLY A 351 8.74 9.72 23.38
CA GLY A 351 9.35 8.44 23.07
C GLY A 351 9.76 7.68 24.34
N VAL A 352 9.38 6.40 24.43
CA VAL A 352 9.78 5.51 25.53
C VAL A 352 11.09 4.79 25.19
N TYR A 353 12.08 4.93 26.06
CA TYR A 353 13.34 4.21 26.01
C TYR A 353 13.31 3.13 27.09
N THR A 354 13.27 1.87 26.68
CA THR A 354 13.32 0.73 27.60
C THR A 354 14.75 0.24 27.69
N ILE A 355 15.35 0.30 28.88
CA ILE A 355 16.71 -0.18 29.12
C ILE A 355 16.61 -1.52 29.85
N ASP A 356 16.80 -2.61 29.10
CA ASP A 356 16.74 -3.99 29.60
C ASP A 356 18.02 -4.75 29.21
N PRO A 357 18.97 -4.93 30.15
CA PRO A 357 20.22 -5.66 29.92
C PRO A 357 20.03 -7.11 29.46
N ASN A 358 18.85 -7.69 29.68
CA ASN A 358 18.53 -9.08 29.36
C ASN A 358 17.67 -9.21 28.09
N SER A 359 17.32 -8.09 27.43
CA SER A 359 16.50 -8.13 26.22
C SER A 359 17.29 -8.67 25.02
N PRO A 360 16.74 -9.63 24.24
CA PRO A 360 17.34 -10.04 22.98
C PRO A 360 17.33 -8.88 21.97
N PRO A 361 18.31 -8.79 21.05
CA PRO A 361 18.35 -7.72 20.06
C PRO A 361 17.06 -7.67 19.23
N PRO A 362 16.58 -6.47 18.83
CA PRO A 362 15.36 -6.34 18.05
C PRO A 362 15.43 -7.19 16.78
N PRO A 363 14.33 -7.86 16.37
CA PRO A 363 14.28 -8.49 15.07
C PRO A 363 14.56 -7.45 13.97
N PRO A 364 15.33 -7.79 12.92
CA PRO A 364 15.42 -6.95 11.73
C PRO A 364 14.00 -6.64 11.22
N PRO A 365 13.72 -5.42 10.71
CA PRO A 365 12.45 -5.14 10.05
C PRO A 365 12.22 -6.21 8.99
N THR A 366 11.08 -6.88 9.05
CA THR A 366 10.74 -7.97 8.14
C THR A 366 10.48 -7.41 6.74
N GLY A 367 11.54 -7.28 5.93
CA GLY A 367 11.40 -7.30 4.49
C GLY A 367 10.71 -8.61 4.11
N THR A 368 9.80 -8.59 3.14
CA THR A 368 9.01 -9.75 2.70
C THR A 368 9.86 -10.80 1.96
N GLY A 369 11.18 -10.82 2.20
CA GLY A 369 12.15 -11.78 1.70
C GLY A 369 12.52 -11.63 0.23
N THR A 370 11.94 -10.66 -0.49
CA THR A 370 11.89 -10.69 -1.96
C THR A 370 11.90 -9.32 -2.63
N ILE A 371 12.34 -9.25 -3.89
CA ILE A 371 12.26 -8.09 -4.80
C ILE A 371 11.56 -8.51 -6.11
N THR A 372 10.77 -7.63 -6.74
CA THR A 372 10.14 -7.94 -8.03
C THR A 372 11.20 -8.00 -9.13
N HIS A 373 11.13 -9.01 -10.00
CA HIS A 373 12.03 -9.23 -11.14
C HIS A 373 11.20 -9.33 -12.42
N GLU A 374 11.47 -8.45 -13.39
CA GLU A 374 10.74 -8.36 -14.65
C GLU A 374 11.71 -8.45 -15.83
N VAL A 375 11.34 -9.21 -16.86
CA VAL A 375 12.18 -9.48 -18.02
C VAL A 375 11.43 -9.23 -19.32
N TRP A 376 12.09 -8.51 -20.23
CA TRP A 376 11.66 -8.33 -21.61
C TRP A 376 12.67 -8.97 -22.56
N THR A 377 12.23 -9.96 -23.34
CA THR A 377 13.05 -10.63 -24.35
C THR A 377 12.99 -9.92 -25.71
N ASN A 378 13.95 -10.21 -26.60
CA ASN A 378 14.05 -9.62 -27.94
C ASN A 378 14.19 -8.09 -27.94
N VAL A 379 14.90 -7.54 -26.95
CA VAL A 379 15.22 -6.11 -26.86
C VAL A 379 16.62 -5.90 -27.42
N ALA A 380 16.75 -5.23 -28.55
CA ALA A 380 18.03 -5.01 -29.22
C ALA A 380 18.87 -3.87 -28.59
N GLY A 381 20.18 -3.89 -28.88
CA GLY A 381 21.17 -2.88 -28.43
C GLY A 381 21.55 -3.00 -26.95
N THR A 382 22.39 -2.10 -26.46
CA THR A 382 22.93 -2.17 -25.08
C THR A 382 22.49 -1.01 -24.19
N ALA A 383 21.76 -0.02 -24.71
CA ALA A 383 21.31 1.12 -23.92
C ALA A 383 20.17 0.74 -22.97
N VAL A 384 20.28 1.08 -21.68
CA VAL A 384 19.21 0.86 -20.67
C VAL A 384 17.87 1.48 -21.08
N ALA A 385 17.89 2.59 -21.82
CA ALA A 385 16.69 3.22 -22.38
C ALA A 385 15.92 2.34 -23.37
N ASN A 386 16.53 1.29 -23.92
CA ASN A 386 15.87 0.36 -24.83
C ASN A 386 14.90 -0.60 -24.11
N ILE A 387 15.01 -0.74 -22.78
CA ILE A 387 14.11 -1.60 -22.01
C ILE A 387 12.70 -0.98 -22.05
N PRO A 388 11.68 -1.69 -22.59
CA PRO A 388 10.34 -1.14 -22.75
C PRO A 388 9.55 -1.22 -21.43
N VAL A 389 10.03 -0.51 -20.40
CA VAL A 389 9.50 -0.55 -19.02
C VAL A 389 8.04 -0.08 -18.86
N THR A 390 7.46 0.50 -19.92
CA THR A 390 6.06 0.91 -20.03
C THR A 390 5.15 -0.17 -20.64
N THR A 391 5.71 -1.24 -21.21
CA THR A 391 4.94 -2.40 -21.68
C THR A 391 5.00 -3.52 -20.66
N ALA A 392 4.06 -4.46 -20.72
CA ALA A 392 4.10 -5.64 -19.87
C ALA A 392 5.38 -6.45 -20.14
N PRO A 393 6.08 -6.95 -19.09
CA PRO A 393 7.20 -7.85 -19.26
C PRO A 393 6.73 -9.23 -19.74
N GLN A 394 7.57 -9.93 -20.51
CA GLN A 394 7.32 -11.31 -20.91
C GLN A 394 7.30 -12.26 -19.72
N THR A 395 8.18 -12.04 -18.73
CA THR A 395 8.14 -12.78 -17.47
C THR A 395 8.27 -11.83 -16.29
N SER A 396 7.52 -12.10 -15.23
CA SER A 396 7.61 -11.40 -13.95
C SER A 396 7.65 -12.43 -12.81
N GLY A 397 8.46 -12.15 -11.79
CA GLY A 397 8.65 -13.03 -10.64
C GLY A 397 9.31 -12.27 -9.49
N THR A 398 9.91 -13.02 -8.56
CA THR A 398 10.64 -12.45 -7.44
C THR A 398 12.02 -13.09 -7.26
N LEU A 399 12.95 -12.31 -6.70
CA LEU A 399 14.28 -12.77 -6.28
C LEU A 399 14.47 -12.56 -4.78
N THR A 400 15.27 -13.41 -4.13
CA THR A 400 15.55 -13.34 -2.68
C THR A 400 16.82 -12.56 -2.33
N SER A 401 17.38 -11.83 -3.29
CA SER A 401 18.45 -10.85 -3.13
C SER A 401 18.46 -9.91 -4.35
N LEU A 402 19.20 -8.80 -4.31
CA LEU A 402 19.44 -7.96 -5.50
C LEU A 402 20.51 -8.58 -6.41
N GLU A 403 20.28 -9.81 -6.87
CA GLU A 403 21.18 -10.55 -7.77
C GLU A 403 20.37 -11.43 -8.72
N THR A 404 20.63 -11.32 -10.02
CA THR A 404 20.08 -12.22 -11.04
C THR A 404 20.99 -13.44 -11.23
N GLY A 405 20.50 -14.43 -11.98
CA GLY A 405 21.38 -15.45 -12.54
C GLY A 405 22.38 -14.84 -13.53
N THR A 406 23.38 -15.64 -13.90
CA THR A 406 24.43 -15.27 -14.86
C THR A 406 24.30 -16.08 -16.14
N ASN A 407 24.59 -15.49 -17.28
CA ASN A 407 24.60 -16.14 -18.60
C ASN A 407 23.26 -16.83 -18.93
N ILE A 408 22.18 -16.10 -18.72
CA ILE A 408 20.78 -16.49 -18.89
C ILE A 408 20.32 -16.36 -20.34
N ALA A 409 20.63 -15.26 -21.04
CA ALA A 409 20.10 -14.98 -22.37
C ALA A 409 20.84 -13.83 -23.09
N ASP A 410 20.60 -13.67 -24.40
CA ASP A 410 21.03 -12.50 -25.16
C ASP A 410 19.83 -11.60 -25.51
N ASN A 411 20.09 -10.32 -25.81
CA ASN A 411 19.12 -9.34 -26.32
C ASN A 411 17.86 -9.22 -25.45
N TYR A 412 18.05 -8.92 -24.17
CA TYR A 412 16.95 -8.77 -23.23
C TYR A 412 17.16 -7.58 -22.28
N GLY A 413 16.09 -7.22 -21.57
CA GLY A 413 16.09 -6.18 -20.54
C GLY A 413 15.53 -6.71 -19.23
N VAL A 414 16.10 -6.26 -18.12
CA VAL A 414 15.70 -6.62 -16.76
C VAL A 414 15.35 -5.37 -15.98
N ARG A 415 14.29 -5.46 -15.18
CA ARG A 415 13.99 -4.53 -14.09
C ARG A 415 13.80 -5.28 -12.78
N LEU A 416 14.66 -4.98 -11.80
CA LEU A 416 14.40 -5.29 -10.40
C LEU A 416 13.75 -4.07 -9.75
N ARG A 417 12.64 -4.23 -9.04
CA ARG A 417 11.98 -3.10 -8.36
C ARG A 417 11.29 -3.46 -7.06
N GLY A 418 11.28 -2.51 -6.14
CA GLY A 418 10.58 -2.64 -4.86
C GLY A 418 11.16 -1.71 -3.83
N PHE A 419 11.42 -2.21 -2.63
CA PHE A 419 11.88 -1.40 -1.51
C PHE A 419 13.08 -2.02 -0.81
N ILE A 420 14.03 -1.17 -0.41
CA ILE A 420 15.07 -1.50 0.56
C ILE A 420 14.59 -1.10 1.96
N HIS A 421 14.73 -2.03 2.90
CA HIS A 421 14.51 -1.85 4.34
C HIS A 421 15.87 -1.88 5.04
N PRO A 422 16.43 -0.72 5.43
CA PRO A 422 17.71 -0.68 6.10
C PRO A 422 17.61 -1.41 7.45
N PRO A 423 18.46 -2.42 7.74
CA PRO A 423 18.43 -3.10 9.03
C PRO A 423 18.93 -2.23 10.18
N THR A 424 19.67 -1.16 9.88
CA THR A 424 20.24 -0.25 10.89
C THR A 424 20.26 1.18 10.35
N THR A 425 19.90 2.17 11.16
CA THR A 425 20.00 3.59 10.78
C THR A 425 21.47 3.97 10.60
N GLY A 426 21.79 4.67 9.52
CA GLY A 426 23.09 5.27 9.31
C GLY A 426 23.49 5.37 7.85
N ASN A 427 24.80 5.42 7.62
CA ASN A 427 25.38 5.60 6.30
C ASN A 427 25.57 4.27 5.59
N TYR A 428 24.96 4.15 4.41
CA TYR A 428 25.13 3.05 3.47
C TYR A 428 25.91 3.51 2.25
N THR A 429 26.67 2.61 1.65
CA THR A 429 27.27 2.82 0.33
C THR A 429 26.88 1.65 -0.54
N PHE A 430 26.42 1.89 -1.77
CA PHE A 430 25.94 0.87 -2.69
C PHE A 430 26.93 0.68 -3.82
N TRP A 431 26.99 -0.55 -4.34
CA TRP A 431 27.68 -0.87 -5.57
C TRP A 431 26.78 -1.66 -6.52
N ILE A 432 27.02 -1.53 -7.82
CA ILE A 432 26.41 -2.33 -8.87
C ILE A 432 27.49 -2.99 -9.73
N ALA A 433 27.30 -4.24 -10.10
CA ALA A 433 28.03 -4.92 -11.17
C ALA A 433 27.00 -5.55 -12.12
N GLY A 434 27.29 -5.50 -13.41
CA GLY A 434 26.37 -5.92 -14.44
C GLY A 434 27.03 -6.07 -15.81
N ASP A 435 26.38 -6.83 -16.67
CA ASP A 435 26.75 -7.06 -18.07
C ASP A 435 25.45 -7.11 -18.89
N ASP A 436 25.26 -6.28 -19.92
CA ASP A 436 26.01 -5.06 -20.29
C ASP A 436 25.62 -3.86 -19.38
N ASN A 437 24.97 -2.83 -19.93
CA ASN A 437 24.75 -1.55 -19.24
C ASN A 437 23.69 -1.66 -18.16
N CYS A 438 23.98 -1.08 -17.00
CA CYS A 438 23.13 -1.16 -15.83
C CYS A 438 22.96 0.18 -15.11
N GLU A 439 21.83 0.36 -14.43
CA GLU A 439 21.57 1.54 -13.59
C GLU A 439 20.93 1.15 -12.27
N LEU A 440 21.41 1.72 -11.17
CA LEU A 440 20.83 1.61 -9.84
C LEU A 440 20.19 2.94 -9.44
N TRP A 441 18.90 2.89 -9.16
CA TRP A 441 18.07 4.02 -8.75
C TRP A 441 17.57 3.82 -7.32
N LEU A 442 17.65 4.86 -6.50
CA LEU A 442 17.17 4.86 -5.12
C LEU A 442 16.39 6.15 -4.82
N SER A 443 15.21 6.02 -4.25
CA SER A 443 14.39 7.14 -3.78
C SER A 443 14.83 7.64 -2.39
N THR A 444 14.52 8.91 -2.10
CA THR A 444 14.66 9.49 -0.75
C THR A 444 13.57 9.03 0.23
N ASN A 445 12.55 8.34 -0.27
CA ASN A 445 11.40 7.80 0.46
C ASN A 445 10.83 6.57 -0.27
N ASP A 446 9.60 6.16 0.06
CA ASP A 446 8.92 5.03 -0.56
C ASP A 446 8.19 5.37 -1.86
N GLN A 447 8.40 6.56 -2.43
CA GLN A 447 7.75 6.97 -3.67
C GLN A 447 8.68 6.73 -4.87
N PRO A 448 8.24 5.98 -5.90
CA PRO A 448 9.02 5.78 -7.12
C PRO A 448 9.37 7.08 -7.87
N GLY A 449 8.53 8.11 -7.72
CA GLY A 449 8.75 9.42 -8.35
C GLY A 449 9.93 10.22 -7.78
N SER A 450 10.42 9.86 -6.58
CA SER A 450 11.54 10.54 -5.91
C SER A 450 12.90 9.90 -6.21
N LYS A 451 12.97 8.91 -7.13
CA LYS A 451 14.19 8.14 -7.37
C LYS A 451 15.24 8.96 -8.11
N VAL A 452 16.49 8.79 -7.71
CA VAL A 452 17.65 9.32 -8.41
C VAL A 452 18.64 8.20 -8.71
N LYS A 453 19.37 8.29 -9.81
CA LYS A 453 20.41 7.33 -10.15
C LYS A 453 21.57 7.51 -9.16
N ILE A 454 21.98 6.43 -8.52
CA ILE A 454 23.02 6.46 -7.49
C ILE A 454 24.29 5.70 -7.88
N ALA A 455 24.22 4.78 -8.83
CA ALA A 455 25.35 4.05 -9.40
C ALA A 455 24.97 3.48 -10.78
N SER A 456 25.94 3.12 -11.60
CA SER A 456 25.72 2.52 -12.92
C SER A 456 26.88 1.67 -13.40
N VAL A 457 26.65 0.91 -14.46
CA VAL A 457 27.66 0.27 -15.31
C VAL A 457 27.41 0.75 -16.73
N SER A 458 28.39 1.42 -17.36
CA SER A 458 28.25 2.00 -18.71
C SER A 458 28.74 1.08 -19.84
N SER A 459 29.22 -0.10 -19.47
CA SER A 459 29.68 -1.20 -20.32
C SER A 459 29.42 -2.51 -19.56
N TRP A 460 30.33 -3.48 -19.57
CA TRP A 460 30.19 -4.75 -18.88
C TRP A 460 31.20 -4.95 -17.74
N THR A 461 30.85 -5.80 -16.78
CA THR A 461 31.70 -6.23 -15.66
C THR A 461 31.46 -7.71 -15.40
N ASN A 462 32.46 -8.45 -14.91
CA ASN A 462 32.20 -9.81 -14.44
C ASN A 462 31.24 -9.78 -13.24
N SER A 463 30.56 -10.89 -12.99
CA SER A 463 29.70 -11.02 -11.80
C SER A 463 30.47 -10.68 -10.52
N ARG A 464 29.91 -9.73 -9.75
CA ARG A 464 30.49 -9.19 -8.50
C ARG A 464 31.88 -8.53 -8.67
N GLU A 465 32.23 -8.06 -9.87
CA GLU A 465 33.41 -7.23 -10.10
C GLU A 465 33.10 -5.75 -9.80
N TRP A 466 33.27 -5.34 -8.55
CA TRP A 466 32.76 -4.05 -8.03
C TRP A 466 33.56 -2.80 -8.38
N ASN A 467 34.77 -2.94 -8.92
CA ASN A 467 35.76 -1.86 -9.03
C ASN A 467 36.39 -1.72 -10.42
N LYS A 468 35.72 -2.17 -11.49
CA LYS A 468 36.19 -2.03 -12.87
C LYS A 468 35.94 -0.61 -13.40
N LEU A 469 34.79 -0.01 -13.04
CA LEU A 469 34.38 1.34 -13.44
C LEU A 469 34.11 2.22 -12.21
N PRO A 470 34.49 3.51 -12.23
CA PRO A 470 34.31 4.41 -11.08
C PRO A 470 32.85 4.68 -10.72
N GLU A 471 31.93 4.62 -11.69
CA GLU A 471 30.49 4.84 -11.50
C GLU A 471 29.75 3.66 -10.83
N GLN A 472 30.41 2.52 -10.61
CA GLN A 472 29.82 1.36 -9.94
C GLN A 472 29.47 1.65 -8.49
N LYS A 473 30.16 2.61 -7.86
CA LYS A 473 30.04 2.96 -6.44
C LYS A 473 29.21 4.22 -6.26
N SER A 474 28.22 4.16 -5.37
CA SER A 474 27.44 5.33 -4.99
C SER A 474 28.19 6.28 -4.04
N ALA A 475 27.77 7.54 -4.02
CA ALA A 475 27.99 8.38 -2.84
C ALA A 475 27.27 7.77 -1.61
N VAL A 476 27.70 8.16 -0.41
CA VAL A 476 27.06 7.73 0.85
C VAL A 476 25.57 8.10 0.86
N LYS A 477 24.73 7.16 1.28
CA LYS A 477 23.28 7.31 1.46
C LYS A 477 22.92 7.12 2.92
N SER A 478 22.41 8.16 3.56
CA SER A 478 21.92 8.08 4.93
C SER A 478 20.51 7.50 4.92
N LEU A 479 20.35 6.29 5.46
CA LEU A 479 19.08 5.58 5.50
C LEU A 479 18.68 5.30 6.95
N THR A 480 17.39 5.31 7.21
CA THR A 480 16.82 5.10 8.55
C THR A 480 16.21 3.72 8.66
N ALA A 481 16.59 2.95 9.69
CA ALA A 481 15.97 1.66 9.97
C ALA A 481 14.48 1.83 10.25
N GLY A 482 13.68 0.90 9.73
CA GLY A 482 12.21 0.96 9.80
C GLY A 482 11.56 1.86 8.75
N GLN A 483 12.34 2.64 7.99
CA GLN A 483 11.86 3.26 6.75
C GLN A 483 12.10 2.32 5.56
N LYS A 484 11.29 2.46 4.52
CA LYS A 484 11.48 1.76 3.24
C LYS A 484 11.79 2.78 2.15
N TYR A 485 12.74 2.45 1.29
CA TYR A 485 13.19 3.33 0.21
C TYR A 485 12.96 2.62 -1.11
N TYR A 486 12.25 3.25 -2.04
CA TYR A 486 12.04 2.63 -3.34
C TYR A 486 13.37 2.43 -4.06
N VAL A 487 13.60 1.21 -4.55
CA VAL A 487 14.77 0.83 -5.35
C VAL A 487 14.32 0.31 -6.70
N GLU A 488 15.05 0.69 -7.74
CA GLU A 488 14.91 0.15 -9.09
C GLU A 488 16.30 -0.12 -9.67
N VAL A 489 16.49 -1.31 -10.21
CA VAL A 489 17.74 -1.73 -10.87
C VAL A 489 17.40 -2.14 -12.29
N LEU A 490 18.07 -1.55 -13.26
CA LEU A 490 17.88 -1.83 -14.67
C LEU A 490 19.15 -2.44 -15.25
N MET A 491 19.00 -3.45 -16.12
CA MET A 491 20.08 -4.06 -16.88
C MET A 491 19.60 -4.29 -18.30
N LYS A 492 20.38 -3.85 -19.29
CA LYS A 492 20.13 -4.13 -20.69
C LYS A 492 21.27 -4.98 -21.23
N GLU A 493 20.94 -6.18 -21.67
CA GLU A 493 21.90 -7.13 -22.19
C GLU A 493 21.85 -7.21 -23.72
N GLY A 494 22.99 -7.02 -24.38
CA GLY A 494 23.16 -7.14 -25.82
C GLY A 494 23.41 -8.57 -26.27
N ALA A 495 24.67 -9.00 -26.17
CA ALA A 495 25.09 -10.36 -26.47
C ALA A 495 26.37 -10.71 -25.71
N GLY A 496 26.51 -11.96 -25.29
CA GLY A 496 27.72 -12.46 -24.63
C GLY A 496 27.42 -13.04 -23.27
N GLY A 497 28.10 -12.53 -22.23
CA GLY A 497 27.77 -12.88 -20.85
C GLY A 497 26.71 -11.93 -20.31
N ASP A 498 25.98 -12.34 -19.28
CA ASP A 498 25.04 -11.46 -18.57
C ASP A 498 25.13 -11.65 -17.06
N ASN A 499 24.98 -10.56 -16.32
CA ASN A 499 24.77 -10.58 -14.88
C ASN A 499 24.18 -9.25 -14.40
N LEU A 500 23.56 -9.26 -13.21
CA LEU A 500 23.17 -8.06 -12.49
C LEU A 500 23.22 -8.32 -10.99
N VAL A 501 23.99 -7.52 -10.26
CA VAL A 501 24.12 -7.65 -8.80
C VAL A 501 24.34 -6.31 -8.13
N VAL A 502 23.70 -6.12 -6.97
CA VAL A 502 23.85 -4.94 -6.11
C VAL A 502 24.31 -5.36 -4.71
N GLY A 503 25.38 -4.74 -4.26
CA GLY A 503 25.93 -4.94 -2.92
C GLY A 503 25.94 -3.64 -2.11
N TRP A 504 26.13 -3.75 -0.81
CA TRP A 504 26.26 -2.60 0.07
C TRP A 504 27.34 -2.74 1.15
N LEU A 505 27.72 -1.61 1.72
CA LEU A 505 28.25 -1.49 3.07
C LEU A 505 27.20 -0.83 3.95
N LYS A 506 27.01 -1.38 5.15
CA LYS A 506 26.07 -0.93 6.18
C LYS A 506 26.76 0.02 7.17
N PRO A 507 25.99 0.70 8.04
CA PRO A 507 26.56 1.58 9.07
C PRO A 507 27.57 0.84 9.95
N GLY A 508 28.73 1.48 10.17
CA GLY A 508 29.82 0.91 10.97
C GLY A 508 30.75 -0.04 10.21
N GLN A 509 30.48 -0.36 8.94
CA GLN A 509 31.40 -1.11 8.09
C GLN A 509 32.29 -0.17 7.27
N SER A 510 33.50 -0.61 6.96
CA SER A 510 34.47 0.11 6.13
C SER A 510 35.07 -0.85 5.10
N GLY A 511 35.25 -0.39 3.87
CA GLY A 511 35.77 -1.23 2.79
C GLY A 511 35.76 -0.52 1.44
N THR A 512 36.45 -1.11 0.47
CA THR A 512 36.49 -0.64 -0.93
C THR A 512 35.51 -1.39 -1.84
N VAL A 513 34.86 -2.44 -1.33
CA VAL A 513 33.82 -3.24 -1.99
C VAL A 513 32.67 -3.51 -1.00
N PRO A 514 31.49 -3.93 -1.47
CA PRO A 514 30.42 -4.41 -0.61
C PRO A 514 30.86 -5.51 0.35
N SER A 515 30.28 -5.56 1.55
CA SER A 515 30.47 -6.69 2.47
C SER A 515 29.55 -7.88 2.15
N GLU A 516 28.44 -7.61 1.46
CA GLU A 516 27.45 -8.59 1.04
C GLU A 516 26.63 -8.05 -0.15
N VAL A 517 26.01 -8.95 -0.90
CA VAL A 517 24.88 -8.63 -1.80
C VAL A 517 23.69 -8.23 -0.93
N VAL A 518 22.89 -7.24 -1.37
CA VAL A 518 21.73 -6.81 -0.59
C VAL A 518 20.77 -7.99 -0.42
N PRO A 519 20.56 -8.50 0.81
CA PRO A 519 19.84 -9.75 1.04
C PRO A 519 18.33 -9.53 1.01
N GLY A 520 17.56 -10.57 0.68
CA GLY A 520 16.09 -10.52 0.65
C GLY A 520 15.45 -10.13 1.98
N SER A 521 16.14 -10.37 3.11
CA SER A 521 15.71 -9.90 4.44
C SER A 521 15.62 -8.36 4.54
N ALA A 522 16.31 -7.65 3.65
CA ALA A 522 16.25 -6.19 3.52
C ALA A 522 15.38 -5.73 2.33
N LEU A 523 14.62 -6.62 1.68
CA LEU A 523 13.87 -6.30 0.47
C LEU A 523 12.36 -6.58 0.63
N SER A 524 11.55 -5.79 -0.09
CA SER A 524 10.16 -6.14 -0.37
C SER A 524 9.76 -5.73 -1.80
N PRO A 525 8.79 -6.39 -2.45
CA PRO A 525 8.33 -6.02 -3.79
C PRO A 525 7.61 -4.67 -3.79
N GLY A 526 7.61 -3.98 -4.94
CA GLY A 526 6.97 -2.67 -5.14
C GLY A 526 5.48 -2.79 -5.45
N ALA A 527 4.67 -1.80 -5.02
CA ALA A 527 3.26 -1.72 -5.41
C ALA A 527 3.16 -1.56 -6.95
N GLY A 528 2.70 -2.63 -7.60
CA GLY A 528 2.82 -2.88 -9.03
C GLY A 528 3.04 -4.36 -9.32
N GLY A 529 3.63 -5.09 -8.37
CA GLY A 529 3.41 -6.51 -8.20
C GLY A 529 2.25 -6.71 -7.22
N THR A 530 1.10 -7.14 -7.71
CA THR A 530 0.26 -8.03 -6.92
C THR A 530 1.18 -9.09 -6.28
N PRO A 531 1.01 -9.50 -5.01
CA PRO A 531 1.57 -10.78 -4.60
C PRO A 531 1.15 -11.78 -5.68
N PRO A 532 2.00 -12.71 -6.14
CA PRO A 532 1.53 -13.67 -7.10
C PRO A 532 0.21 -14.22 -6.54
N PRO A 533 -0.90 -14.25 -7.30
CA PRO A 533 -1.90 -15.25 -6.97
C PRO A 533 -1.09 -16.54 -6.89
N SER A 534 -1.11 -17.25 -5.77
CA SER A 534 -0.32 -18.47 -5.61
C SER A 534 -0.60 -19.37 -6.81
N THR A 535 0.28 -19.34 -7.81
CA THR A 535 0.00 -20.00 -9.09
C THR A 535 0.20 -21.46 -8.83
N THR A 536 -0.90 -22.19 -8.80
CA THR A 536 -0.87 -23.61 -8.53
C THR A 536 -0.86 -24.33 -9.87
N THR A 537 0.07 -25.27 -10.04
CA THR A 537 0.06 -26.15 -11.21
C THR A 537 -0.80 -27.36 -10.90
N ILE A 538 -1.81 -27.61 -11.74
CA ILE A 538 -2.54 -28.87 -11.73
C ILE A 538 -2.26 -29.61 -13.04
N THR A 539 -2.16 -30.93 -12.96
CA THR A 539 -2.14 -31.78 -14.14
C THR A 539 -3.44 -32.56 -14.19
N LEU A 540 -4.23 -32.31 -15.22
CA LEU A 540 -5.48 -33.01 -15.47
C LEU A 540 -5.22 -34.14 -16.47
N ASN A 541 -5.73 -35.33 -16.18
CA ASN A 541 -5.79 -36.42 -17.14
C ASN A 541 -7.10 -36.31 -17.93
N PRO A 542 -7.16 -36.80 -19.19
CA PRO A 542 -8.39 -36.79 -19.95
C PRO A 542 -9.46 -37.67 -19.29
N THR A 543 -10.71 -37.22 -19.30
CA THR A 543 -11.88 -38.00 -18.89
C THR A 543 -12.23 -39.04 -19.96
N ASP A 544 -12.03 -38.69 -21.22
CA ASP A 544 -12.33 -39.51 -22.40
C ASP A 544 -11.29 -39.26 -23.48
N ASP A 545 -10.93 -40.31 -24.20
CA ASP A 545 -10.18 -40.25 -25.44
C ASP A 545 -10.60 -41.37 -26.41
N ARG A 546 -10.46 -41.09 -27.71
CA ARG A 546 -10.74 -42.02 -28.82
C ARG A 546 -10.27 -41.40 -30.12
N ASP A 547 -10.01 -42.20 -31.15
CA ASP A 547 -9.88 -41.71 -32.52
C ASP A 547 -11.03 -42.15 -33.46
N THR A 548 -11.11 -41.54 -34.64
CA THR A 548 -12.21 -41.76 -35.60
C THR A 548 -12.26 -43.13 -36.27
N GLN A 549 -11.22 -43.98 -36.13
CA GLN A 549 -11.12 -45.22 -36.88
C GLN A 549 -10.78 -46.45 -36.03
N SER A 550 -10.29 -46.29 -34.80
CA SER A 550 -10.06 -47.42 -33.89
C SER A 550 -11.37 -47.94 -33.31
N ASP A 551 -11.49 -49.25 -33.32
CA ASP A 551 -12.48 -50.04 -32.61
C ASP A 551 -12.20 -50.00 -31.10
N ASN A 552 -13.13 -49.47 -30.31
CA ASN A 552 -13.67 -50.17 -29.13
C ASN A 552 -14.37 -49.23 -28.16
N ALA A 553 -15.69 -49.36 -28.05
CA ALA A 553 -16.54 -48.85 -26.98
C ALA A 553 -16.06 -49.18 -25.54
N ALA A 554 -14.94 -49.91 -25.37
CA ALA A 554 -14.45 -50.43 -24.10
C ALA A 554 -13.37 -49.57 -23.40
N GLY A 555 -12.69 -48.61 -24.06
CA GLY A 555 -11.72 -47.73 -23.39
C GLY A 555 -10.59 -48.46 -22.65
N THR A 556 -10.04 -49.54 -23.24
CA THR A 556 -8.98 -50.37 -22.62
C THR A 556 -7.65 -50.32 -23.38
N ASN A 557 -7.61 -49.73 -24.57
CA ASN A 557 -6.42 -49.68 -25.40
C ASN A 557 -5.45 -48.64 -24.85
N THR A 558 -4.15 -48.94 -24.83
CA THR A 558 -3.10 -48.02 -24.35
C THR A 558 -2.58 -47.06 -25.42
N GLN A 559 -3.08 -47.18 -26.66
CA GLN A 559 -2.72 -46.34 -27.80
C GLN A 559 -3.95 -46.05 -28.67
N ILE A 560 -3.99 -44.85 -29.23
CA ILE A 560 -4.92 -44.38 -30.25
C ILE A 560 -4.13 -43.82 -31.42
N ASN A 561 -4.71 -43.78 -32.61
CA ASN A 561 -3.97 -43.36 -33.80
C ASN A 561 -4.42 -42.00 -34.31
N THR A 562 -3.52 -41.28 -34.96
CA THR A 562 -3.79 -40.03 -35.66
C THR A 562 -3.14 -40.03 -37.05
N SER A 563 -3.79 -39.41 -38.03
CA SER A 563 -3.27 -39.24 -39.39
C SER A 563 -3.97 -38.07 -40.08
N GLU A 564 -3.72 -37.86 -41.38
CA GLU A 564 -4.50 -36.92 -42.19
C GLU A 564 -5.96 -37.42 -42.43
N TRP A 565 -6.21 -38.73 -42.22
CA TRP A 565 -7.51 -39.38 -42.39
C TRP A 565 -8.15 -39.78 -41.06
N ASN A 566 -7.39 -39.72 -39.95
CA ASN A 566 -7.82 -40.17 -38.64
C ASN A 566 -7.58 -39.09 -37.59
N THR A 567 -8.62 -38.71 -36.85
CA THR A 567 -8.54 -37.69 -35.80
C THR A 567 -8.62 -38.35 -34.43
N SER A 568 -7.67 -38.05 -33.55
CA SER A 568 -7.72 -38.41 -32.13
C SER A 568 -8.37 -37.29 -31.32
N TYR A 569 -9.22 -37.64 -30.36
CA TYR A 569 -9.91 -36.70 -29.49
C TYR A 569 -9.51 -36.94 -28.05
N PHE A 570 -9.39 -35.85 -27.29
CA PHE A 570 -9.17 -35.87 -25.84
C PHE A 570 -10.12 -34.89 -25.17
N ARG A 571 -10.75 -35.31 -24.08
CA ARG A 571 -11.68 -34.50 -23.29
C ARG A 571 -11.15 -34.32 -21.88
N PHE A 572 -11.17 -33.12 -21.35
CA PHE A 572 -10.71 -32.79 -19.99
C PHE A 572 -11.79 -32.03 -19.22
N SER A 573 -11.93 -32.32 -17.93
CA SER A 573 -12.80 -31.53 -17.04
C SER A 573 -12.01 -30.33 -16.50
N THR A 574 -12.37 -29.12 -16.94
CA THR A 574 -11.74 -27.86 -16.52
C THR A 574 -12.56 -27.11 -15.47
N GLY A 575 -13.81 -27.52 -15.22
CA GLY A 575 -14.66 -26.95 -14.16
C GLY A 575 -14.13 -27.13 -12.73
N VAL A 576 -13.11 -27.98 -12.53
CA VAL A 576 -12.40 -28.15 -11.25
C VAL A 576 -11.35 -27.05 -10.99
N LEU A 577 -11.11 -26.16 -11.97
CA LEU A 577 -10.11 -25.09 -11.84
C LEU A 577 -10.66 -23.96 -10.96
N PRO A 578 -10.02 -23.64 -9.81
CA PRO A 578 -10.62 -22.76 -8.80
C PRO A 578 -10.47 -21.26 -9.09
N ARG A 579 -9.68 -20.88 -10.11
CA ARG A 579 -9.31 -19.48 -10.45
C ARG A 579 -9.00 -19.32 -11.96
N GLN A 580 -8.66 -18.09 -12.37
CA GLN A 580 -8.34 -17.76 -13.77
C GLN A 580 -7.07 -18.46 -14.28
N VAL A 581 -7.20 -19.13 -15.43
CA VAL A 581 -6.10 -19.82 -16.11
C VAL A 581 -5.07 -18.83 -16.67
N THR A 582 -3.83 -18.93 -16.16
CA THR A 582 -2.67 -18.13 -16.60
C THR A 582 -1.92 -18.78 -17.76
N SER A 583 -1.73 -20.11 -17.72
CA SER A 583 -1.20 -20.90 -18.84
C SER A 583 -1.80 -22.31 -18.86
N ALA A 584 -1.90 -22.91 -20.05
CA ALA A 584 -2.27 -24.32 -20.19
C ALA A 584 -1.49 -24.98 -21.34
N LYS A 585 -0.86 -26.12 -21.05
CA LYS A 585 -0.14 -26.95 -22.02
C LYS A 585 -0.80 -28.32 -22.13
N LEU A 586 -1.18 -28.71 -23.34
CA LEU A 586 -1.63 -30.05 -23.66
C LEU A 586 -0.41 -30.89 -24.05
N ARG A 587 -0.11 -31.92 -23.28
CA ARG A 587 0.97 -32.87 -23.54
C ARG A 587 0.39 -34.19 -24.00
N ILE A 588 0.79 -34.66 -25.17
CA ILE A 588 0.38 -35.97 -25.69
C ILE A 588 1.62 -36.78 -26.02
N TYR A 589 1.73 -37.97 -25.45
CA TYR A 589 2.91 -38.80 -25.68
C TYR A 589 2.82 -39.54 -27.01
N LYS A 590 3.88 -39.41 -27.81
CA LYS A 590 4.09 -40.13 -29.05
C LYS A 590 5.15 -41.20 -28.82
N PRO A 591 4.80 -42.50 -28.79
CA PRO A 591 5.77 -43.59 -28.69
C PRO A 591 6.54 -43.84 -30.00
N ASP A 592 6.01 -43.38 -31.13
CA ASP A 592 6.59 -43.56 -32.46
C ASP A 592 7.90 -42.75 -32.63
N VAL A 593 8.89 -43.28 -33.34
CA VAL A 593 10.18 -42.63 -33.63
C VAL A 593 10.19 -41.79 -34.92
N THR A 594 9.09 -41.78 -35.68
CA THR A 594 8.93 -41.00 -36.90
C THR A 594 9.15 -39.51 -36.62
N SER A 595 10.06 -38.87 -37.36
CA SER A 595 10.44 -37.47 -37.17
C SER A 595 9.71 -36.55 -38.14
N ASN A 596 9.70 -35.26 -37.86
CA ASN A 596 9.16 -34.21 -38.73
C ASN A 596 7.66 -34.36 -39.05
N VAL A 597 6.89 -34.91 -38.11
CA VAL A 597 5.44 -35.03 -38.26
C VAL A 597 4.79 -33.73 -37.82
N LEU A 598 4.05 -33.09 -38.73
CA LEU A 598 3.23 -31.92 -38.42
C LEU A 598 1.94 -32.37 -37.71
N PHE A 599 1.78 -31.99 -36.44
CA PHE A 599 0.53 -32.16 -35.70
C PHE A 599 -0.26 -30.87 -35.65
N LYS A 600 -1.58 -30.99 -35.66
CA LYS A 600 -2.52 -29.88 -35.52
C LYS A 600 -3.46 -30.19 -34.36
N ALA A 601 -3.65 -29.22 -33.48
CA ALA A 601 -4.62 -29.28 -32.40
C ALA A 601 -5.75 -28.28 -32.69
N SER A 602 -6.99 -28.77 -32.73
CA SER A 602 -8.18 -27.96 -33.03
C SER A 602 -9.21 -28.12 -31.92
N ILE A 603 -10.01 -27.08 -31.67
CA ILE A 603 -11.26 -27.26 -30.90
C ILE A 603 -12.23 -28.14 -31.69
N VAL A 604 -13.25 -28.66 -31.02
CA VAL A 604 -14.30 -29.46 -31.66
C VAL A 604 -15.63 -28.73 -31.62
N THR A 605 -16.58 -29.14 -32.45
CA THR A 605 -17.89 -28.48 -32.54
C THR A 605 -18.83 -28.76 -31.36
N SER A 606 -18.49 -29.71 -30.47
CA SER A 606 -19.30 -30.06 -29.30
C SER A 606 -18.50 -30.85 -28.27
N ASP A 607 -18.71 -30.55 -26.99
CA ASP A 607 -18.16 -31.25 -25.82
C ASP A 607 -19.01 -32.44 -25.33
N ALA A 608 -20.16 -32.69 -25.96
CA ALA A 608 -21.12 -33.72 -25.54
C ALA A 608 -20.67 -35.17 -25.87
N TRP A 609 -19.48 -35.37 -26.41
CA TRP A 609 -18.95 -36.67 -26.79
C TRP A 609 -18.24 -37.36 -25.61
N THR A 610 -18.19 -38.68 -25.67
CA THR A 610 -17.53 -39.56 -24.70
C THR A 610 -16.82 -40.67 -25.47
N GLN A 611 -15.96 -41.41 -24.77
CA GLN A 611 -15.31 -42.59 -25.32
C GLN A 611 -16.32 -43.71 -25.67
N ALA A 612 -17.60 -43.61 -25.32
CA ALA A 612 -18.62 -44.60 -25.69
C ALA A 612 -19.25 -44.32 -27.08
N ASN A 613 -19.13 -43.09 -27.61
CA ASN A 613 -19.76 -42.69 -28.87
C ASN A 613 -19.22 -43.44 -30.09
N ALA A 614 -20.09 -43.94 -30.96
CA ALA A 614 -19.67 -44.58 -32.21
C ALA A 614 -18.75 -43.67 -33.05
N PRO A 615 -17.78 -44.20 -33.81
CA PRO A 615 -16.78 -43.36 -34.52
C PRO A 615 -17.38 -42.28 -35.45
N GLY A 616 -18.52 -42.57 -36.08
CA GLY A 616 -19.25 -41.63 -36.94
C GLY A 616 -20.10 -40.58 -36.20
N SER A 617 -20.18 -40.60 -34.87
CA SER A 617 -20.91 -39.63 -34.04
C SER A 617 -20.02 -38.71 -33.20
N LEU A 618 -18.70 -38.73 -33.47
CA LEU A 618 -17.74 -37.80 -32.90
C LEU A 618 -17.94 -36.39 -33.50
N PRO A 619 -17.62 -35.33 -32.73
CA PRO A 619 -17.85 -33.95 -33.17
C PRO A 619 -16.93 -33.59 -34.34
N GLY A 620 -17.36 -32.61 -35.15
CA GLY A 620 -16.53 -32.07 -36.21
C GLY A 620 -15.37 -31.24 -35.68
N LEU A 621 -14.36 -31.01 -36.54
CA LEU A 621 -13.27 -30.08 -36.24
C LEU A 621 -13.78 -28.63 -36.30
N GLY A 622 -13.45 -27.85 -35.27
CA GLY A 622 -13.64 -26.41 -35.23
C GLY A 622 -12.35 -25.66 -35.57
N ALA A 623 -12.15 -24.50 -34.93
CA ALA A 623 -10.98 -23.65 -35.16
C ALA A 623 -9.66 -24.35 -34.77
N LEU A 624 -8.61 -24.12 -35.57
CA LEU A 624 -7.26 -24.55 -35.23
C LEU A 624 -6.76 -23.75 -34.03
N ILE A 625 -6.30 -24.44 -32.98
CA ILE A 625 -5.67 -23.82 -31.81
C ILE A 625 -4.21 -23.52 -32.13
N THR A 626 -3.48 -24.56 -32.54
CA THR A 626 -2.06 -24.47 -32.89
C THR A 626 -1.61 -25.68 -33.71
N SER A 627 -0.46 -25.58 -34.36
CA SER A 627 0.18 -26.68 -35.07
C SER A 627 1.67 -26.65 -34.81
N LEU A 628 2.28 -27.83 -34.67
CA LEU A 628 3.70 -27.96 -34.41
C LEU A 628 4.27 -29.19 -35.12
N THR A 629 5.52 -29.10 -35.55
CA THR A 629 6.25 -30.25 -36.07
C THR A 629 6.98 -30.93 -34.92
N ALA A 630 6.66 -32.19 -34.63
CA ALA A 630 7.30 -32.95 -33.56
C ALA A 630 8.42 -33.86 -34.10
N ASN A 631 9.47 -33.97 -33.28
CA ASN A 631 10.65 -34.83 -33.47
C ASN A 631 10.35 -36.29 -32.96
N PRO A 632 11.34 -37.22 -32.84
CA PRO A 632 11.10 -38.60 -32.41
C PRO A 632 10.41 -38.74 -31.04
N ALA A 633 10.20 -39.98 -30.58
CA ALA A 633 9.39 -40.33 -29.41
C ALA A 633 9.51 -39.38 -28.20
N GLY A 634 8.37 -38.98 -27.63
CA GLY A 634 8.29 -38.05 -26.51
C GLY A 634 6.93 -37.38 -26.36
N TYR A 635 6.79 -36.49 -25.37
CA TYR A 635 5.61 -35.64 -25.24
C TYR A 635 5.64 -34.53 -26.30
N ILE A 636 4.54 -34.42 -27.01
CA ILE A 636 4.21 -33.30 -27.88
C ILE A 636 3.47 -32.27 -27.04
N GLU A 637 3.96 -31.04 -26.97
CA GLU A 637 3.37 -29.98 -26.15
C GLU A 637 2.71 -28.90 -27.00
N PHE A 638 1.37 -28.80 -26.93
CA PHE A 638 0.60 -27.74 -27.56
C PHE A 638 0.29 -26.64 -26.54
N ASP A 639 0.49 -25.38 -26.92
CA ASP A 639 -0.07 -24.27 -26.16
C ASP A 639 -1.57 -24.15 -26.44
N VAL A 640 -2.37 -24.42 -25.41
CA VAL A 640 -3.84 -24.40 -25.49
C VAL A 640 -4.42 -23.38 -24.51
N THR A 641 -3.60 -22.45 -24.02
CA THR A 641 -3.93 -21.50 -22.94
C THR A 641 -5.25 -20.76 -23.19
N ASN A 642 -5.40 -20.17 -24.37
CA ASN A 642 -6.60 -19.39 -24.69
C ASN A 642 -7.85 -20.27 -24.83
N ALA A 643 -7.72 -21.46 -25.40
CA ALA A 643 -8.85 -22.39 -25.55
C ALA A 643 -9.34 -22.87 -24.18
N VAL A 644 -8.43 -23.31 -23.32
CA VAL A 644 -8.76 -23.76 -21.95
C VAL A 644 -9.32 -22.64 -21.10
N ARG A 645 -8.82 -21.40 -21.25
CA ARG A 645 -9.35 -20.24 -20.53
C ARG A 645 -10.81 -19.95 -20.92
N THR A 646 -11.14 -20.04 -22.22
CA THR A 646 -12.50 -19.85 -22.72
C THR A 646 -13.44 -20.91 -22.14
N GLU A 647 -13.05 -22.19 -22.20
CA GLU A 647 -13.92 -23.27 -21.72
C GLU A 647 -14.04 -23.32 -20.19
N ALA A 648 -12.97 -23.02 -19.44
CA ALA A 648 -13.03 -22.95 -17.98
C ALA A 648 -13.93 -21.81 -17.47
N ALA A 649 -14.11 -20.75 -18.26
CA ALA A 649 -15.07 -19.69 -17.99
C ALA A 649 -16.49 -19.99 -18.55
N GLY A 650 -16.58 -21.00 -19.42
CA GLY A 650 -17.80 -21.47 -20.06
C GLY A 650 -18.39 -22.69 -19.36
N ASP A 651 -18.44 -23.83 -20.06
CA ASP A 651 -19.10 -25.04 -19.60
C ASP A 651 -18.21 -25.96 -18.74
N GLY A 652 -16.93 -25.60 -18.56
CA GLY A 652 -15.98 -26.36 -17.75
C GLY A 652 -15.52 -27.68 -18.38
N VAL A 653 -15.62 -27.81 -19.72
CA VAL A 653 -15.13 -28.98 -20.46
C VAL A 653 -14.22 -28.52 -21.59
N PHE A 654 -13.01 -29.08 -21.67
CA PHE A 654 -12.10 -28.81 -22.80
C PHE A 654 -11.97 -30.07 -23.66
N SER A 655 -12.53 -30.04 -24.86
CA SER A 655 -12.32 -31.05 -25.89
C SER A 655 -11.38 -30.57 -26.99
N VAL A 656 -10.43 -31.43 -27.36
CA VAL A 656 -9.42 -31.14 -28.38
C VAL A 656 -9.27 -32.31 -29.34
N ALA A 657 -9.13 -31.98 -30.62
CA ALA A 657 -8.90 -32.91 -31.70
C ALA A 657 -7.48 -32.76 -32.26
N ILE A 658 -6.82 -33.90 -32.50
CA ILE A 658 -5.46 -34.00 -33.00
C ILE A 658 -5.44 -34.79 -34.31
N ASN A 659 -4.93 -34.17 -35.36
CA ASN A 659 -4.65 -34.80 -36.64
C ASN A 659 -3.26 -34.41 -37.17
N THR A 660 -2.77 -35.13 -38.18
CA THR A 660 -1.49 -34.81 -38.81
C THR A 660 -1.68 -34.00 -40.10
N GLY A 661 -0.62 -33.31 -40.53
CA GLY A 661 -0.51 -32.77 -41.88
C GLY A 661 -0.48 -33.88 -42.94
N SER A 662 -0.65 -33.48 -44.19
CA SER A 662 -0.73 -34.42 -45.32
C SER A 662 0.56 -35.22 -45.52
N GLY A 663 0.44 -36.51 -45.85
CA GLY A 663 1.59 -37.37 -46.18
C GLY A 663 2.37 -37.95 -44.99
N ASN A 664 1.90 -37.79 -43.75
CA ASN A 664 2.59 -38.28 -42.54
C ASN A 664 2.21 -39.71 -42.10
N GLY A 665 1.33 -40.39 -42.84
CA GLY A 665 0.88 -41.75 -42.49
C GLY A 665 0.15 -41.84 -41.15
N TRP A 666 0.06 -43.06 -40.62
CA TRP A 666 -0.59 -43.35 -39.33
C TRP A 666 0.41 -43.25 -38.18
N ILE A 667 0.11 -42.42 -37.18
CA ILE A 667 0.96 -42.19 -36.02
C ILE A 667 0.23 -42.62 -34.75
N GLY A 668 0.86 -43.49 -33.97
CA GLY A 668 0.36 -43.87 -32.65
C GLY A 668 0.61 -42.78 -31.60
N LEU A 669 -0.41 -42.51 -30.79
CA LEU A 669 -0.38 -41.66 -29.60
C LEU A 669 -0.79 -42.50 -28.39
N THR A 670 -0.20 -42.23 -27.23
CA THR A 670 -0.61 -42.90 -25.98
C THR A 670 -1.96 -42.39 -25.52
N SER A 671 -2.85 -43.32 -25.17
CA SER A 671 -4.18 -43.01 -24.62
C SER A 671 -4.13 -42.80 -23.10
N LYS A 672 -5.28 -42.49 -22.51
CA LYS A 672 -5.46 -42.33 -21.06
C LYS A 672 -5.25 -43.63 -20.28
N GLU A 673 -5.29 -44.80 -20.92
CA GLU A 673 -4.99 -46.11 -20.33
C GLU A 673 -3.48 -46.41 -20.33
N GLY A 674 -2.69 -45.70 -21.15
CA GLY A 674 -1.25 -45.91 -21.23
C GLY A 674 -0.46 -45.37 -20.04
N THR A 675 0.83 -45.74 -19.95
CA THR A 675 1.72 -45.28 -18.87
C THR A 675 2.04 -43.78 -18.99
N ASN A 676 2.27 -43.30 -20.21
CA ASN A 676 2.53 -41.88 -20.51
C ASN A 676 1.26 -41.19 -21.00
N LYS A 677 0.29 -41.04 -20.08
CA LYS A 677 -1.04 -40.52 -20.39
C LYS A 677 -0.98 -39.10 -20.99
N PRO A 678 -1.95 -38.73 -21.84
CA PRO A 678 -2.17 -37.33 -22.17
C PRO A 678 -2.38 -36.50 -20.90
N GLN A 679 -1.86 -35.28 -20.89
CA GLN A 679 -1.92 -34.37 -19.75
C GLN A 679 -2.35 -32.99 -20.21
N LEU A 680 -3.23 -32.36 -19.44
CA LEU A 680 -3.45 -30.93 -19.51
C LEU A 680 -2.84 -30.29 -18.27
N VAL A 681 -1.68 -29.65 -18.45
CA VAL A 681 -0.93 -28.97 -17.39
C VAL A 681 -1.39 -27.52 -17.35
N VAL A 682 -2.08 -27.13 -16.27
CA VAL A 682 -2.70 -25.81 -16.13
C VAL A 682 -2.08 -25.08 -14.95
N VAL A 683 -1.75 -23.80 -15.15
CA VAL A 683 -1.32 -22.88 -14.11
C VAL A 683 -2.41 -21.84 -13.90
N TYR A 684 -2.90 -21.66 -12.68
CA TYR A 684 -4.02 -20.76 -12.33
C TYR A 684 -3.83 -20.07 -10.98
#